data_AF-A0AAE0FN58-F1
#
_entry.id   AF-A0AAE0FN58-F1
#
_cell.length_a   1.000
_cell.length_b   1.000
_cell.length_c   1.000
_cell.angle_alpha   90.00
_cell.angle_beta   90.00
_cell.angle_gamma   90.00
#
_symmetry.space_group_name_H-M   'P 1'
#
loop_
_entity.id
_entity.type
_entity.pdbx_description
1 polymer ?
#
loop_
_entity_poly.entity_id
_entity_poly.type
_entity_poly.pdbx_seq_one_letter_code
_entity_poly.pdbx_strand_id
1 'polypeptide(L)'
;MESNFCTLRMLLFLTLASSKGTSAARLPGQKDETVLAFGLPRENAEGQQGADSTIYISDANAATTGTSAGANMNEGGLPYSISNPPGSSPGWKGTPGVYSTDFNSNVAGKVDHFDVYGEVRTKYSQVYWTRNTPINLPPELVERFKGKVMAITGYEVDQVTHSGPMVGSTTVGDVLGGFSCYPDCADSDKSVPIYHAYNHHYFGWLTGADAEMVELEETTRAPNPTRTAFRDAPGKRHKFPTSIVFKENPGGEYRKSYHGYPSGFAQLLHSPSQWVVEPMQIDTHNREYDLDDPVGYQPSFLPKRDTNASQHAQLHNGLSPLIECPCSDRITRSLKTTSEIRVQGTCGAAQIMTEAECQAAVAAVAEVNSTRVVANASLPSGCIMFPDKGAATVAAVLNSAQSAHGCSQGRGQFTWQGPVGGSRIDCADGGCLAPDLKYGCTGEFGGQCTWDGPESAQAGCGKYDDCGGFFCGTSVIPGQKKLLCFGRKAAAKHVKGSSSDSAWTKVYSETLMLHGEASLGGLVSLSLEHDGDVATITLSGPAEAWYGAAFNAAAMKDAPYAIIVDGAGVVTERKLAEHSPGALLTPSFRLVAVNVSAGTRTVTLTRPVAGATSDHYTIPTTPGEIGMIAAVGDTPQLAYHKSRTGGSLTLIPSTTPSCVCQPSSKTYLTYMDVSTQEYRVGCLDEPRSDMLRRGDGTGRSVRNAACDMQTYHGGLHCCQHHFLLTDMDQGHLIPNKTDTYFLKWRYYFQEYVPRNDVTKVPASHQHLHHWVFLIDANVNDYEEDNAHYGSPSIGNITAHLRARDMGLEDIPEEFSTITPLVITPHFHAPNSIREELWNRDTGEILCNVTAEYGDPAYGALSAVFNEANYVAIRPCIFGDQPGLQKPFHLSPDTNLTAIKFFNNTFRHIGQMAQWTGLMVYGPDAPF
;
A
#
# COMPACT_ATOMS: atom_id res chain seq x y z
N MET A 1 49.23 -23.00 31.73
CA MET A 1 50.18 -24.10 31.48
C MET A 1 50.24 -24.30 29.97
N GLU A 2 51.40 -24.68 29.45
CA GLU A 2 51.68 -25.21 28.09
C GLU A 2 51.17 -24.35 26.88
N SER A 3 51.99 -23.67 26.06
CA SER A 3 53.23 -24.02 25.32
C SER A 3 52.97 -24.73 23.97
N ASN A 4 53.66 -24.44 22.85
CA ASN A 4 54.71 -23.43 22.60
C ASN A 4 55.01 -23.26 21.09
N PHE A 5 55.99 -22.38 20.79
CA PHE A 5 56.74 -22.22 19.53
C PHE A 5 56.06 -21.45 18.38
N CYS A 6 56.76 -20.66 17.54
CA CYS A 6 57.96 -19.80 17.66
C CYS A 6 58.10 -19.06 16.30
N THR A 7 58.75 -17.89 16.14
CA THR A 7 60.12 -17.55 16.56
C THR A 7 60.33 -16.02 16.59
N LEU A 8 61.06 -15.55 17.62
CA LEU A 8 62.11 -14.51 17.65
C LEU A 8 62.56 -13.89 16.29
N ARG A 9 63.09 -12.64 16.17
CA ARG A 9 63.98 -11.79 17.03
C ARG A 9 64.12 -10.38 16.37
N MET A 10 64.80 -9.29 16.83
CA MET A 10 65.62 -8.94 18.03
C MET A 10 65.78 -7.39 18.16
N LEU A 11 65.74 -6.82 19.39
CA LEU A 11 66.40 -5.57 19.90
C LEU A 11 66.21 -4.18 19.18
N LEU A 12 65.75 -3.09 19.84
CA LEU A 12 66.45 -2.08 20.72
C LEU A 12 67.15 -0.91 19.94
N PHE A 13 67.26 0.35 20.41
CA PHE A 13 66.84 1.03 21.67
C PHE A 13 66.87 2.59 21.57
N LEU A 14 66.25 3.29 22.55
CA LEU A 14 66.55 4.67 23.04
C LEU A 14 66.24 5.86 22.08
N THR A 15 66.02 7.11 22.53
CA THR A 15 66.19 7.75 23.88
C THR A 15 65.23 8.96 24.06
N LEU A 16 64.61 9.11 25.27
CA LEU A 16 64.26 10.36 26.03
C LEU A 16 63.51 11.54 25.35
N ALA A 17 62.88 12.52 26.04
CA ALA A 17 62.11 12.70 27.30
C ALA A 17 61.57 14.18 27.32
N SER A 18 60.89 14.81 28.29
CA SER A 18 60.40 14.50 29.65
C SER A 18 59.26 15.48 30.06
N SER A 19 58.36 15.08 30.98
CA SER A 19 57.58 15.92 31.95
C SER A 19 56.66 17.06 31.44
N LYS A 20 55.35 17.09 31.79
CA LYS A 20 54.70 17.65 33.01
C LYS A 20 54.93 19.16 33.24
N GLY A 21 53.91 20.00 33.53
CA GLY A 21 52.45 19.77 33.58
C GLY A 21 51.65 20.85 34.36
N THR A 22 50.32 20.70 34.38
CA THR A 22 49.31 21.21 35.35
C THR A 22 49.04 22.73 35.59
N SER A 23 47.75 23.07 35.45
CA SER A 23 46.88 23.91 36.33
C SER A 23 46.90 25.47 36.36
N ALA A 24 45.83 26.04 35.77
CA ALA A 24 44.77 26.85 36.41
C ALA A 24 44.80 28.41 36.53
N ALA A 25 43.57 28.97 36.46
CA ALA A 25 43.04 30.22 37.06
C ALA A 25 43.08 31.60 36.32
N ARG A 26 41.99 31.90 35.60
CA ARG A 26 41.07 33.08 35.68
C ARG A 26 41.55 34.57 35.57
N LEU A 27 40.88 35.29 34.64
CA LEU A 27 40.40 36.71 34.68
C LEU A 27 41.44 37.87 34.48
N PRO A 28 41.03 39.14 34.19
CA PRO A 28 40.07 39.60 33.16
C PRO A 28 40.41 40.96 32.44
N GLY A 29 39.79 41.21 31.26
CA GLY A 29 39.58 42.57 30.66
C GLY A 29 40.83 43.29 30.09
N GLN A 30 40.75 44.48 29.47
CA GLN A 30 39.67 45.24 28.77
C GLN A 30 40.35 46.43 28.01
N LYS A 31 39.65 47.11 27.05
CA LYS A 31 39.96 48.47 26.50
C LYS A 31 41.14 48.58 25.52
N ASP A 32 41.26 49.57 24.62
CA ASP A 32 40.32 50.56 24.00
C ASP A 32 40.89 50.99 22.61
N GLU A 33 40.24 51.92 21.89
CA GLU A 33 40.42 52.25 20.45
C GLU A 33 41.54 53.29 20.08
N THR A 34 41.57 53.71 18.80
CA THR A 34 42.11 54.97 18.20
C THR A 34 43.63 55.00 17.79
N VAL A 35 44.13 55.71 16.74
CA VAL A 35 43.54 56.61 15.71
C VAL A 35 44.47 56.93 14.49
N LEU A 36 43.89 57.17 13.28
CA LEU A 36 44.41 57.90 12.06
C LEU A 36 45.78 57.43 11.42
N ALA A 37 46.32 57.93 10.29
CA ALA A 37 46.04 59.11 9.43
C ALA A 37 46.60 59.05 7.97
N PHE A 38 46.03 59.85 7.04
CA PHE A 38 46.56 60.37 5.74
C PHE A 38 47.00 59.38 4.62
N GLY A 39 47.07 59.74 3.31
CA GLY A 39 46.72 61.00 2.60
C GLY A 39 46.86 60.90 1.05
N LEU A 40 46.25 61.84 0.30
CA LEU A 40 46.15 61.89 -1.19
C LEU A 40 47.40 62.47 -1.89
N PRO A 41 47.64 62.25 -3.21
CA PRO A 41 47.06 63.11 -4.29
C PRO A 41 46.58 62.37 -5.58
N ARG A 42 46.13 63.14 -6.60
CA ARG A 42 45.57 62.71 -7.90
C ARG A 42 46.50 63.10 -9.08
N GLU A 43 46.32 62.50 -10.28
CA GLU A 43 46.01 63.28 -11.52
C GLU A 43 45.61 62.44 -12.77
N ASN A 44 44.47 62.86 -13.37
CA ASN A 44 44.05 62.97 -14.79
C ASN A 44 44.53 62.05 -15.97
N ALA A 45 43.52 61.42 -16.61
CA ALA A 45 43.11 61.56 -18.04
C ALA A 45 43.59 60.62 -19.18
N GLU A 46 42.58 60.17 -19.96
CA GLU A 46 42.51 59.74 -21.38
C GLU A 46 43.36 58.55 -21.93
N GLY A 47 42.69 57.58 -22.60
CA GLY A 47 43.37 56.61 -23.49
C GLY A 47 42.63 55.30 -23.84
N GLN A 48 41.90 55.28 -24.97
CA GLN A 48 41.60 54.15 -25.89
C GLN A 48 41.22 52.71 -25.42
N GLN A 49 40.04 52.27 -25.89
CA GLN A 49 39.70 50.95 -26.48
C GLN A 49 40.37 49.64 -26.00
N GLY A 50 39.54 48.67 -25.56
CA GLY A 50 39.66 47.28 -26.05
C GLY A 50 39.40 46.13 -25.06
N ALA A 51 38.67 45.11 -25.56
CA ALA A 51 38.65 43.71 -25.13
C ALA A 51 38.18 43.31 -23.71
N ASP A 52 36.97 42.73 -23.69
CA ASP A 52 36.59 41.44 -23.07
C ASP A 52 36.63 41.18 -21.55
N SER A 53 35.82 40.17 -21.17
CA SER A 53 35.65 39.60 -19.82
C SER A 53 35.15 40.55 -18.72
N THR A 54 33.88 40.39 -18.32
CA THR A 54 33.35 40.95 -17.07
C THR A 54 32.66 39.85 -16.29
N ILE A 55 33.31 39.38 -15.23
CA ILE A 55 32.69 38.50 -14.23
C ILE A 55 31.77 39.38 -13.39
N TYR A 56 30.46 39.12 -13.42
CA TYR A 56 29.51 39.80 -12.55
C TYR A 56 29.49 39.12 -11.18
N ILE A 57 30.20 39.71 -10.22
CA ILE A 57 29.91 39.55 -8.80
C ILE A 57 28.74 40.49 -8.50
N SER A 58 27.62 39.95 -8.03
CA SER A 58 26.48 40.74 -7.57
C SER A 58 26.64 41.07 -6.09
N ASP A 59 26.81 42.35 -5.76
CA ASP A 59 26.92 42.82 -4.38
C ASP A 59 25.64 42.55 -3.58
N ALA A 60 25.82 42.20 -2.30
CA ALA A 60 24.75 41.90 -1.37
C ALA A 60 24.46 43.07 -0.40
N ASN A 61 23.31 42.94 0.29
CA ASN A 61 22.91 43.68 1.49
C ASN A 61 22.52 45.16 1.36
N ALA A 62 21.20 45.39 1.38
CA ALA A 62 20.58 46.57 2.01
C ALA A 62 19.23 46.19 2.67
N ALA A 63 19.24 45.22 3.58
CA ALA A 63 18.03 44.80 4.30
C ALA A 63 17.59 45.88 5.29
N THR A 64 16.34 46.35 5.17
CA THR A 64 15.68 47.19 6.18
C THR A 64 14.66 46.33 6.94
N THR A 65 14.69 46.39 8.27
CA THR A 65 13.95 45.48 9.13
C THR A 65 12.46 45.83 9.21
N GLY A 66 11.64 45.08 8.48
CA GLY A 66 10.21 44.91 8.73
C GLY A 66 9.90 43.42 8.83
N THR A 67 9.30 42.98 9.94
CA THR A 67 8.89 41.58 10.12
C THR A 67 7.63 41.29 9.32
N SER A 68 7.79 40.89 8.06
CA SER A 68 6.78 40.08 7.37
C SER A 68 6.67 38.71 8.06
N ALA A 69 5.51 38.07 7.97
CA ALA A 69 5.48 36.60 8.08
C ALA A 69 6.32 36.01 6.94
N GLY A 70 6.99 34.88 7.19
CA GLY A 70 7.78 34.19 6.17
C GLY A 70 6.93 33.88 4.94
N ALA A 71 7.44 34.22 3.75
CA ALA A 71 6.68 34.06 2.50
C ALA A 71 6.39 32.59 2.15
N ASN A 72 7.26 31.69 2.63
CA ASN A 72 7.25 30.24 2.49
C ASN A 72 7.61 29.62 3.86
N MET A 73 7.25 28.36 4.11
CA MET A 73 7.61 27.60 5.32
C MET A 73 9.11 27.33 5.46
N ASN A 74 9.81 27.18 4.33
CA ASN A 74 11.24 26.89 4.25
C ASN A 74 12.11 28.16 4.40
N GLU A 75 11.77 29.05 5.33
CA GLU A 75 12.55 30.27 5.59
C GLU A 75 13.86 29.95 6.33
N GLY A 76 14.99 30.38 5.79
CA GLY A 76 16.32 30.10 6.33
C GLY A 76 16.87 28.70 6.03
N GLY A 77 16.17 27.89 5.23
CA GLY A 77 16.64 26.60 4.73
C GLY A 77 17.26 26.68 3.32
N LEU A 78 17.33 25.51 2.65
CA LEU A 78 17.71 25.41 1.24
C LEU A 78 16.63 26.09 0.36
N PRO A 79 16.94 27.14 -0.44
CA PRO A 79 15.92 27.86 -1.18
C PRO A 79 15.17 27.02 -2.22
N TYR A 80 13.84 27.11 -2.22
CA TYR A 80 12.99 26.47 -3.23
C TYR A 80 13.38 26.89 -4.65
N SER A 81 13.66 25.88 -5.49
CA SER A 81 14.06 26.07 -6.88
C SER A 81 13.56 24.90 -7.75
N ILE A 82 13.59 25.09 -9.08
CA ILE A 82 13.17 24.12 -10.08
C ILE A 82 14.37 23.50 -10.80
N SER A 83 14.20 22.34 -11.40
CA SER A 83 15.29 21.58 -12.05
C SER A 83 15.53 21.97 -13.53
N ASN A 84 14.62 22.75 -14.13
CA ASN A 84 14.68 23.17 -15.54
C ASN A 84 14.66 24.71 -15.78
N PRO A 85 15.42 25.54 -15.02
CA PRO A 85 15.52 26.98 -15.23
C PRO A 85 16.25 27.32 -16.55
N PRO A 86 16.28 28.60 -16.99
CA PRO A 86 16.90 28.98 -18.27
C PRO A 86 18.38 28.57 -18.35
N GLY A 87 18.71 27.78 -19.37
CA GLY A 87 20.06 27.25 -19.58
C GLY A 87 20.35 25.91 -18.92
N SER A 88 19.37 25.27 -18.26
CA SER A 88 19.50 23.92 -17.68
C SER A 88 19.89 22.83 -18.68
N SER A 89 19.59 23.02 -19.97
CA SER A 89 19.97 22.13 -21.06
C SER A 89 20.35 22.91 -22.33
N PRO A 90 21.21 22.34 -23.21
CA PRO A 90 21.59 22.99 -24.47
C PRO A 90 20.43 23.23 -25.44
N GLY A 91 19.29 22.56 -25.24
CA GLY A 91 18.07 22.66 -26.06
C GLY A 91 16.92 23.41 -25.40
N TRP A 92 17.15 24.10 -24.27
CA TRP A 92 16.11 24.75 -23.47
C TRP A 92 15.30 25.77 -24.30
N LYS A 93 13.96 25.59 -24.33
CA LYS A 93 13.01 26.44 -25.03
C LYS A 93 11.98 26.96 -24.03
N GLY A 94 12.09 28.21 -23.60
CA GLY A 94 11.23 28.78 -22.57
C GLY A 94 11.11 30.30 -22.66
N THR A 95 10.44 30.91 -21.68
CA THR A 95 10.38 32.38 -21.56
C THR A 95 11.56 32.86 -20.70
N PRO A 96 12.51 33.67 -21.22
CA PRO A 96 13.64 34.14 -20.41
C PRO A 96 13.19 34.95 -19.19
N GLY A 97 13.87 34.76 -18.06
CA GLY A 97 13.59 35.44 -16.79
C GLY A 97 13.85 34.53 -15.59
N VAL A 98 13.22 34.83 -14.45
CA VAL A 98 13.26 34.02 -13.23
C VAL A 98 11.82 33.66 -12.86
N TYR A 99 11.58 32.39 -12.53
CA TYR A 99 10.29 31.91 -12.03
C TYR A 99 10.23 32.13 -10.51
N SER A 100 9.10 32.62 -10.00
CA SER A 100 8.92 32.82 -8.56
C SER A 100 8.55 31.50 -7.88
N THR A 101 9.27 31.15 -6.81
CA THR A 101 8.96 30.04 -5.90
C THR A 101 8.33 30.52 -4.59
N ASP A 102 7.82 31.76 -4.54
CA ASP A 102 6.87 32.24 -3.52
C ASP A 102 5.44 31.96 -3.99
N PHE A 103 4.70 31.16 -3.21
CA PHE A 103 3.34 30.71 -3.54
C PHE A 103 2.29 31.85 -3.57
N ASN A 104 2.62 33.03 -3.08
CA ASN A 104 1.75 34.21 -3.10
C ASN A 104 1.93 35.06 -4.38
N SER A 105 3.03 34.88 -5.12
CA SER A 105 3.36 35.63 -6.34
C SER A 105 3.64 34.78 -7.59
N ASN A 106 3.76 33.46 -7.44
CA ASN A 106 3.97 32.52 -8.55
C ASN A 106 2.76 32.43 -9.51
N VAL A 107 1.53 32.68 -9.04
CA VAL A 107 0.30 32.65 -9.84
C VAL A 107 -0.33 34.04 -9.89
N ALA A 108 -0.86 34.41 -11.07
CA ALA A 108 -1.52 35.71 -11.24
C ALA A 108 -2.81 35.82 -10.42
N GLY A 109 -2.99 36.94 -9.71
CA GLY A 109 -4.18 37.22 -8.89
C GLY A 109 -3.87 37.22 -7.40
N LYS A 110 -4.91 37.18 -6.56
CA LYS A 110 -4.75 37.00 -5.11
C LYS A 110 -4.83 35.52 -4.77
N VAL A 111 -3.76 34.97 -4.21
CA VAL A 111 -3.76 33.65 -3.57
C VAL A 111 -4.23 33.81 -2.11
N ASP A 112 -4.93 32.80 -1.60
CA ASP A 112 -5.22 32.57 -0.18
C ASP A 112 -4.55 31.24 0.23
N HIS A 113 -4.27 31.03 1.52
CA HIS A 113 -3.80 29.74 2.05
C HIS A 113 -4.64 29.24 3.23
N PHE A 114 -4.56 27.95 3.53
CA PHE A 114 -5.08 27.35 4.77
C PHE A 114 -4.17 26.22 5.28
N ASP A 115 -4.11 26.05 6.60
CA ASP A 115 -3.28 25.03 7.26
C ASP A 115 -4.13 23.86 7.78
N VAL A 116 -3.63 22.63 7.65
CA VAL A 116 -4.21 21.39 8.21
C VAL A 116 -3.12 20.55 8.88
N TYR A 117 -3.45 19.85 9.97
CA TYR A 117 -2.49 19.22 10.87
C TYR A 117 -2.94 17.80 11.23
N GLY A 118 -2.21 16.77 10.77
CA GLY A 118 -2.48 15.37 11.11
C GLY A 118 -1.64 14.91 12.31
N GLU A 119 -2.27 14.48 13.39
CA GLU A 119 -1.58 14.12 14.64
C GLU A 119 -0.86 12.77 14.55
N VAL A 120 0.40 12.73 15.00
CA VAL A 120 1.21 11.50 15.08
C VAL A 120 1.76 11.34 16.50
N ARG A 121 1.71 10.11 17.02
CA ARG A 121 2.31 9.73 18.31
C ARG A 121 3.17 8.48 18.15
N THR A 122 4.45 8.56 18.54
CA THR A 122 5.43 7.48 18.36
C THR A 122 6.40 7.36 19.55
N LYS A 123 7.00 6.18 19.68
CA LYS A 123 8.20 5.92 20.51
C LYS A 123 9.40 5.60 19.61
N TYR A 124 10.61 5.72 20.14
CA TYR A 124 11.84 5.42 19.40
C TYR A 124 11.81 4.07 18.63
N SER A 125 12.24 4.11 17.37
CA SER A 125 12.21 3.02 16.39
C SER A 125 10.82 2.49 15.99
N GLN A 126 9.74 3.14 16.42
CA GLN A 126 8.37 2.75 16.06
C GLN A 126 7.96 3.36 14.73
N VAL A 127 7.25 2.57 13.91
CA VAL A 127 6.58 3.05 12.69
C VAL A 127 5.13 3.42 12.98
N TYR A 128 4.74 4.64 12.65
CA TYR A 128 3.33 5.04 12.51
C TYR A 128 2.96 4.95 11.03
N TRP A 129 1.97 4.15 10.65
CA TRP A 129 1.56 4.01 9.25
C TRP A 129 0.07 3.66 9.15
N THR A 130 -0.78 4.65 9.39
CA THR A 130 -2.24 4.48 9.46
C THR A 130 -2.96 5.78 9.11
N ARG A 131 -4.27 5.70 8.88
CA ARG A 131 -5.13 6.85 8.55
C ARG A 131 -5.53 7.64 9.78
N ASN A 132 -5.26 8.95 9.76
CA ASN A 132 -5.86 9.88 10.71
C ASN A 132 -7.37 10.03 10.44
N THR A 133 -8.16 10.08 11.51
CA THR A 133 -9.61 10.37 11.45
C THR A 133 -9.86 11.65 10.64
N PRO A 134 -10.78 11.65 9.65
CA PRO A 134 -11.01 12.79 8.76
C PRO A 134 -11.06 14.13 9.49
N ILE A 135 -10.28 15.07 8.99
CA ILE A 135 -10.02 16.38 9.60
C ILE A 135 -10.93 17.38 8.90
N ASN A 136 -11.84 18.00 9.64
CA ASN A 136 -12.74 18.99 9.06
C ASN A 136 -11.95 20.23 8.62
N LEU A 137 -12.25 20.78 7.45
CA LEU A 137 -11.70 22.07 7.02
C LEU A 137 -12.36 23.23 7.78
N PRO A 138 -11.75 24.43 7.80
CA PRO A 138 -12.27 25.59 8.52
C PRO A 138 -13.70 25.93 8.04
N PRO A 139 -14.70 26.05 8.94
CA PRO A 139 -16.12 26.18 8.55
C PRO A 139 -16.41 27.33 7.57
N GLU A 140 -15.67 28.43 7.68
CA GLU A 140 -15.73 29.59 6.80
C GLU A 140 -15.25 29.29 5.37
N LEU A 141 -14.31 28.36 5.18
CA LEU A 141 -13.92 27.87 3.85
C LEU A 141 -14.96 26.92 3.28
N VAL A 142 -15.51 26.03 4.11
CA VAL A 142 -16.59 25.12 3.71
C VAL A 142 -17.82 25.90 3.24
N GLU A 143 -18.22 26.97 3.94
CA GLU A 143 -19.32 27.84 3.49
C GLU A 143 -18.92 28.72 2.29
N ARG A 144 -17.69 29.25 2.22
CA ARG A 144 -17.18 30.05 1.07
C ARG A 144 -17.22 29.25 -0.24
N PHE A 145 -16.92 27.96 -0.20
CA PHE A 145 -16.80 27.09 -1.37
C PHE A 145 -17.99 26.15 -1.60
N LYS A 146 -19.03 26.24 -0.78
CA LYS A 146 -20.29 25.49 -0.89
C LYS A 146 -20.95 25.64 -2.27
N GLY A 147 -20.96 24.56 -3.05
CA GLY A 147 -21.46 24.55 -4.43
C GLY A 147 -20.50 25.19 -5.46
N LYS A 148 -19.30 25.60 -5.06
CA LYS A 148 -18.26 26.19 -5.92
C LYS A 148 -17.12 25.19 -6.18
N VAL A 149 -16.04 25.68 -6.79
CA VAL A 149 -14.79 24.95 -7.00
C VAL A 149 -13.63 25.76 -6.43
N MET A 150 -12.79 25.10 -5.63
CA MET A 150 -11.50 25.62 -5.17
C MET A 150 -10.42 25.19 -6.17
N ALA A 151 -9.54 26.12 -6.55
CA ALA A 151 -8.39 25.85 -7.40
C ALA A 151 -7.13 25.83 -6.53
N ILE A 152 -6.58 24.64 -6.26
CA ILE A 152 -5.31 24.49 -5.53
C ILE A 152 -4.17 24.83 -6.48
N THR A 153 -3.40 25.86 -6.15
CA THR A 153 -2.27 26.38 -6.95
C THR A 153 -0.91 25.88 -6.46
N GLY A 154 -0.89 25.12 -5.37
CA GLY A 154 0.28 24.45 -4.83
C GLY A 154 0.12 24.14 -3.35
N TYR A 155 1.14 23.52 -2.75
CA TYR A 155 1.18 23.26 -1.33
C TYR A 155 2.60 23.30 -0.74
N GLU A 156 2.66 23.48 0.58
CA GLU A 156 3.85 23.27 1.41
C GLU A 156 3.53 22.25 2.52
N VAL A 157 4.55 21.56 3.03
CA VAL A 157 4.38 20.55 4.07
C VAL A 157 5.54 20.63 5.05
N ASP A 158 5.22 20.56 6.34
CA ASP A 158 6.19 20.55 7.44
C ASP A 158 5.83 19.47 8.48
N GLN A 159 6.76 19.13 9.35
CA GLN A 159 6.49 18.38 10.57
C GLN A 159 6.72 19.30 11.76
N VAL A 160 5.70 19.50 12.61
CA VAL A 160 5.75 20.50 13.69
C VAL A 160 5.31 19.93 15.04
N THR A 161 5.90 20.44 16.11
CA THR A 161 5.19 20.49 17.41
C THR A 161 4.27 21.69 17.39
N HIS A 162 3.06 21.56 17.95
CA HIS A 162 2.07 22.64 18.07
C HIS A 162 1.68 22.82 19.53
N SER A 163 1.68 24.05 20.01
CA SER A 163 1.39 24.39 21.42
C SER A 163 0.15 25.27 21.62
N GLY A 164 -0.50 25.67 20.53
CA GLY A 164 -1.70 26.50 20.51
C GLY A 164 -3.03 25.73 20.60
N PRO A 165 -4.16 26.43 20.44
CA PRO A 165 -5.49 25.83 20.54
C PRO A 165 -5.83 25.01 19.28
N MET A 166 -5.90 23.68 19.43
CA MET A 166 -6.29 22.72 18.40
C MET A 166 -7.83 22.73 18.17
N VAL A 167 -8.37 23.88 17.73
CA VAL A 167 -9.81 24.11 17.59
C VAL A 167 -10.41 23.14 16.56
N GLY A 168 -11.51 22.47 16.93
CA GLY A 168 -12.19 21.52 16.06
C GLY A 168 -11.45 20.19 15.86
N SER A 169 -10.42 19.90 16.66
CA SER A 169 -9.64 18.65 16.55
C SER A 169 -10.50 17.39 16.57
N THR A 170 -10.21 16.48 15.64
CA THR A 170 -10.90 15.20 15.46
C THR A 170 -10.22 14.02 16.18
N THR A 171 -9.12 14.27 16.89
CA THR A 171 -8.48 13.25 17.77
C THR A 171 -9.36 12.96 18.98
N VAL A 172 -9.62 11.67 19.25
CA VAL A 172 -10.40 11.20 20.41
C VAL A 172 -9.65 10.08 21.15
N GLY A 173 -8.97 10.44 22.23
CA GLY A 173 -8.16 9.49 23.02
C GLY A 173 -6.95 9.00 22.21
N ASP A 174 -6.91 7.70 21.94
CA ASP A 174 -5.88 7.05 21.10
C ASP A 174 -6.26 6.97 19.62
N VAL A 175 -7.51 7.30 19.26
CA VAL A 175 -7.93 7.43 17.86
C VAL A 175 -7.48 8.80 17.36
N LEU A 176 -6.35 8.82 16.65
CA LEU A 176 -5.75 10.06 16.16
C LEU A 176 -6.55 10.65 14.99
N GLY A 177 -6.64 11.96 14.96
CA GLY A 177 -7.26 12.77 13.92
C GLY A 177 -6.37 13.98 13.67
N GLY A 178 -6.96 15.18 13.76
CA GLY A 178 -6.22 16.41 13.55
C GLY A 178 -7.12 17.63 13.50
N PHE A 179 -6.55 18.80 13.18
CA PHE A 179 -7.26 20.08 13.16
C PHE A 179 -6.86 20.93 11.95
N SER A 180 -7.52 22.08 11.77
CA SER A 180 -7.31 22.99 10.63
C SER A 180 -7.49 24.45 11.03
N CYS A 181 -6.87 25.35 10.28
CA CYS A 181 -6.85 26.79 10.54
C CYS A 181 -6.92 27.60 9.23
N TYR A 182 -7.60 28.75 9.25
CA TYR A 182 -7.62 29.72 8.15
C TYR A 182 -7.45 31.16 8.69
N PRO A 183 -6.52 31.98 8.15
CA PRO A 183 -5.49 31.61 7.17
C PRO A 183 -4.49 30.58 7.73
N ASP A 184 -4.08 30.72 8.99
CA ASP A 184 -3.22 29.78 9.69
C ASP A 184 -3.33 29.93 11.22
N CYS A 185 -2.56 29.11 11.94
CA CYS A 185 -2.39 29.17 13.39
C CYS A 185 -0.91 28.90 13.77
N ALA A 186 0.00 29.35 12.90
CA ALA A 186 1.42 28.96 12.92
C ALA A 186 2.23 29.60 14.07
N ASP A 187 1.71 30.63 14.74
CA ASP A 187 2.35 31.38 15.85
C ASP A 187 2.89 30.52 17.01
N SER A 188 2.44 29.26 17.11
CA SER A 188 2.79 28.31 18.18
C SER A 188 3.51 27.04 17.69
N ASP A 189 3.78 26.97 16.38
CA ASP A 189 4.44 25.85 15.73
C ASP A 189 5.97 25.91 15.95
N LYS A 190 6.60 24.74 16.07
CA LYS A 190 8.05 24.60 15.86
C LYS A 190 8.34 23.38 15.01
N SER A 191 9.06 23.60 13.92
CA SER A 191 9.46 22.57 12.96
C SER A 191 10.40 21.52 13.60
N VAL A 192 9.97 20.26 13.60
CA VAL A 192 10.72 19.09 14.10
C VAL A 192 11.81 18.74 13.10
N PRO A 193 13.10 18.67 13.46
CA PRO A 193 14.15 18.27 12.51
C PRO A 193 13.86 16.88 11.92
N ILE A 194 14.09 16.72 10.62
CA ILE A 194 13.74 15.48 9.90
C ILE A 194 14.53 14.24 10.36
N TYR A 195 15.63 14.43 11.09
CA TYR A 195 16.39 13.37 11.77
C TYR A 195 15.83 12.96 13.14
N HIS A 196 14.76 13.60 13.62
CA HIS A 196 14.00 13.16 14.80
C HIS A 196 12.73 12.39 14.42
N ALA A 197 12.02 12.84 13.38
CA ALA A 197 10.90 12.11 12.77
C ALA A 197 11.05 12.16 11.23
N TYR A 198 11.22 10.99 10.61
CA TYR A 198 11.31 10.88 9.15
C TYR A 198 10.01 10.33 8.58
N ASN A 199 9.38 11.10 7.69
CA ASN A 199 8.27 10.59 6.89
C ASN A 199 8.84 9.74 5.74
N HIS A 200 8.53 8.44 5.70
CA HIS A 200 8.96 7.54 4.65
C HIS A 200 8.06 7.63 3.42
N HIS A 201 6.74 7.65 3.62
CA HIS A 201 5.68 7.76 2.61
C HIS A 201 4.50 8.56 3.16
N TYR A 202 3.69 9.19 2.32
CA TYR A 202 2.40 9.76 2.73
C TYR A 202 1.36 9.62 1.61
N PHE A 203 0.08 9.67 1.98
CA PHE A 203 -1.00 10.07 1.09
C PHE A 203 -1.85 11.13 1.81
N GLY A 204 -2.10 12.25 1.16
CA GLY A 204 -3.03 13.28 1.64
C GLY A 204 -4.19 13.43 0.66
N TRP A 205 -5.42 13.61 1.15
CA TRP A 205 -6.57 13.86 0.30
C TRP A 205 -7.34 15.08 0.77
N LEU A 206 -7.64 16.00 -0.16
CA LEU A 206 -8.70 16.99 0.05
C LEU A 206 -10.00 16.46 -0.57
N THR A 207 -11.07 16.51 0.19
CA THR A 207 -12.36 15.89 -0.12
C THR A 207 -13.49 16.90 0.01
N GLY A 208 -14.42 16.84 -0.94
CA GLY A 208 -15.60 17.70 -1.01
C GLY A 208 -16.84 17.07 -0.38
N ALA A 209 -17.85 17.91 -0.14
CA ALA A 209 -19.08 17.54 0.57
C ALA A 209 -19.94 16.46 -0.12
N ASP A 210 -19.60 16.07 -1.35
CA ASP A 210 -20.24 15.02 -2.15
C ASP A 210 -19.31 13.83 -2.46
N ALA A 211 -18.16 13.72 -1.78
CA ALA A 211 -17.31 12.52 -1.80
C ALA A 211 -17.71 11.51 -0.71
N GLU A 212 -17.51 10.23 -1.01
CA GLU A 212 -17.67 9.10 -0.09
C GLU A 212 -16.33 8.37 0.06
N MET A 213 -15.83 8.26 1.30
CA MET A 213 -14.71 7.39 1.65
C MET A 213 -15.15 5.92 1.62
N VAL A 214 -14.36 5.06 1.00
CA VAL A 214 -14.61 3.61 0.92
C VAL A 214 -13.35 2.81 1.22
N GLU A 215 -13.54 1.62 1.81
CA GLU A 215 -12.51 0.59 1.90
C GLU A 215 -12.64 -0.36 0.70
N LEU A 216 -11.55 -0.65 0.01
CA LEU A 216 -11.53 -1.57 -1.13
C LEU A 216 -11.44 -3.06 -0.71
N GLU A 217 -11.89 -3.95 -1.58
CA GLU A 217 -11.78 -5.42 -1.36
C GLU A 217 -10.35 -5.95 -1.57
N GLU A 218 -9.52 -5.23 -2.33
CA GLU A 218 -8.09 -5.48 -2.55
C GLU A 218 -7.30 -4.16 -2.40
N THR A 219 -6.02 -4.23 -2.05
CA THR A 219 -5.12 -3.06 -2.01
C THR A 219 -4.81 -2.57 -3.44
N THR A 220 -4.76 -1.25 -3.64
CA THR A 220 -4.28 -0.66 -4.89
C THR A 220 -2.78 -0.90 -5.08
N ARG A 221 -2.24 -0.60 -6.28
CA ARG A 221 -0.82 -0.85 -6.61
C ARG A 221 0.16 0.15 -5.97
N ALA A 222 -0.32 1.11 -5.19
CA ALA A 222 0.51 2.05 -4.45
C ALA A 222 0.83 1.49 -3.05
N PRO A 223 1.97 1.84 -2.43
CA PRO A 223 2.32 1.37 -1.09
C PRO A 223 1.49 2.08 -0.02
N ASN A 224 0.24 1.65 0.15
CA ASN A 224 -0.72 2.17 1.13
C ASN A 224 -1.02 1.07 2.19
N PRO A 225 -1.05 1.38 3.50
CA PRO A 225 -1.26 0.39 4.56
C PRO A 225 -2.75 0.08 4.80
N THR A 226 -3.63 0.95 4.32
CA THR A 226 -5.08 0.85 4.39
C THR A 226 -5.65 0.38 3.06
N ARG A 227 -6.97 0.49 2.89
CA ARG A 227 -7.62 0.31 1.59
C ARG A 227 -8.46 1.53 1.22
N THR A 228 -8.09 2.70 1.74
CA THR A 228 -8.75 3.99 1.47
C THR A 228 -8.82 4.27 -0.03
N ALA A 229 -10.03 4.47 -0.50
CA ALA A 229 -10.31 5.19 -1.74
C ALA A 229 -11.47 6.16 -1.52
N PHE A 230 -11.68 7.03 -2.50
CA PHE A 230 -12.78 7.98 -2.52
C PHE A 230 -13.56 7.82 -3.83
N ARG A 231 -14.86 8.10 -3.78
CA ARG A 231 -15.75 8.12 -4.96
C ARG A 231 -16.78 9.23 -4.82
N ASP A 232 -17.39 9.61 -5.93
CA ASP A 232 -18.64 10.37 -5.96
C ASP A 232 -19.72 9.65 -5.14
N ALA A 233 -20.41 10.37 -4.26
CA ALA A 233 -21.52 9.84 -3.48
C ALA A 233 -22.68 9.39 -4.40
N PRO A 234 -23.53 8.42 -3.98
CA PRO A 234 -24.57 7.86 -4.84
C PRO A 234 -25.53 8.91 -5.44
N GLY A 235 -25.47 9.06 -6.77
CA GLY A 235 -26.26 10.03 -7.54
C GLY A 235 -25.66 11.44 -7.66
N LYS A 236 -24.47 11.67 -7.11
CA LYS A 236 -23.75 12.95 -7.13
C LYS A 236 -22.57 12.91 -8.11
N ARG A 237 -22.84 13.01 -9.42
CA ARG A 237 -21.79 13.20 -10.43
C ARG A 237 -21.46 14.67 -10.62
N HIS A 238 -20.17 15.01 -10.61
CA HIS A 238 -19.69 16.38 -10.77
C HIS A 238 -18.77 16.52 -11.99
N LYS A 239 -18.71 17.74 -12.56
CA LYS A 239 -17.79 18.09 -13.66
C LYS A 239 -16.33 18.26 -13.22
N PHE A 240 -16.11 18.41 -11.91
CA PHE A 240 -14.80 18.58 -11.30
C PHE A 240 -14.68 17.55 -10.18
N PRO A 241 -13.48 17.02 -9.89
CA PRO A 241 -13.27 16.04 -8.82
C PRO A 241 -13.94 16.42 -7.49
N THR A 242 -14.57 15.43 -6.86
CA THR A 242 -15.05 15.51 -5.48
C THR A 242 -13.96 15.14 -4.47
N SER A 243 -12.84 14.55 -4.91
CA SER A 243 -11.64 14.29 -4.11
C SER A 243 -10.37 14.45 -4.94
N ILE A 244 -9.32 15.03 -4.37
CA ILE A 244 -7.95 15.05 -4.94
C ILE A 244 -7.03 14.28 -4.00
N VAL A 245 -6.09 13.51 -4.54
CA VAL A 245 -4.97 12.95 -3.80
C VAL A 245 -3.69 13.73 -4.09
N PHE A 246 -2.93 14.00 -3.03
CA PHE A 246 -1.58 14.54 -3.02
C PHE A 246 -0.65 13.40 -2.58
N LYS A 247 0.38 13.14 -3.39
CA LYS A 247 1.32 12.01 -3.22
C LYS A 247 2.64 12.24 -3.98
N GLU A 248 2.93 13.48 -4.37
CA GLU A 248 4.14 13.88 -5.07
C GLU A 248 5.32 13.96 -4.11
N ASN A 249 6.41 13.24 -4.42
CA ASN A 249 7.57 13.02 -3.53
C ASN A 249 7.13 12.50 -2.14
N PRO A 250 6.59 11.27 -2.02
CA PRO A 250 5.94 10.80 -0.80
C PRO A 250 6.84 10.71 0.45
N GLY A 251 8.17 10.77 0.34
CA GLY A 251 9.09 10.74 1.47
C GLY A 251 9.47 12.13 1.99
N GLY A 252 10.19 12.19 3.11
CA GLY A 252 10.45 13.44 3.84
C GLY A 252 11.19 14.53 3.05
N GLU A 253 11.73 14.20 1.88
CA GLU A 253 12.21 15.16 0.89
C GLU A 253 11.12 16.12 0.37
N TYR A 254 9.82 15.80 0.48
CA TYR A 254 8.73 16.75 0.20
C TYR A 254 8.93 18.09 0.91
N ARG A 255 9.52 18.07 2.10
CA ARG A 255 9.60 19.21 3.03
C ARG A 255 10.48 20.33 2.47
N LYS A 256 11.54 19.94 1.77
CA LYS A 256 12.52 20.80 1.11
C LYS A 256 12.19 21.05 -0.36
N SER A 257 11.22 20.30 -0.90
CA SER A 257 10.78 20.39 -2.29
C SER A 257 9.73 21.49 -2.46
N TYR A 258 9.69 22.08 -3.65
CA TYR A 258 8.67 23.05 -4.04
C TYR A 258 7.52 22.36 -4.78
N HIS A 259 6.27 22.53 -4.32
CA HIS A 259 5.07 21.92 -4.93
C HIS A 259 4.09 22.97 -5.47
N GLY A 260 4.60 24.08 -6.00
CA GLY A 260 3.79 25.12 -6.65
C GLY A 260 3.56 24.87 -8.14
N TYR A 261 2.39 25.25 -8.65
CA TYR A 261 1.98 24.97 -10.03
C TYR A 261 2.19 26.18 -10.95
N PRO A 262 2.31 25.98 -12.29
CA PRO A 262 2.39 27.08 -13.24
C PRO A 262 1.06 27.84 -13.33
N SER A 263 1.14 29.17 -13.42
CA SER A 263 -0.01 30.08 -13.45
C SER A 263 -0.98 29.74 -14.59
N GLY A 264 -2.26 29.58 -14.25
CA GLY A 264 -3.30 29.12 -15.18
C GLY A 264 -3.59 27.61 -15.11
N PHE A 265 -2.89 26.87 -14.24
CA PHE A 265 -3.13 25.45 -13.97
C PHE A 265 -3.35 25.23 -12.47
N ALA A 266 -4.27 24.31 -12.12
CA ALA A 266 -4.57 23.98 -10.73
C ALA A 266 -5.19 22.58 -10.60
N GLN A 267 -5.04 21.93 -9.46
CA GLN A 267 -5.94 20.82 -9.12
C GLN A 267 -7.28 21.43 -8.63
N LEU A 268 -8.41 20.93 -9.13
CA LEU A 268 -9.73 21.57 -8.97
C LEU A 268 -10.64 20.68 -8.11
N LEU A 269 -11.13 21.21 -7.00
CA LEU A 269 -11.96 20.48 -6.04
C LEU A 269 -13.35 21.09 -5.91
N HIS A 270 -14.40 20.30 -6.09
CA HIS A 270 -15.77 20.74 -5.85
C HIS A 270 -16.12 20.73 -4.35
N SER A 271 -16.65 21.84 -3.84
CA SER A 271 -17.19 21.99 -2.47
C SER A 271 -16.33 21.37 -1.34
N PRO A 272 -15.02 21.68 -1.23
CA PRO A 272 -14.12 21.15 -0.18
C PRO A 272 -14.70 21.21 1.24
N SER A 273 -14.55 20.12 1.99
CA SER A 273 -15.12 19.95 3.33
C SER A 273 -14.20 19.27 4.35
N GLN A 274 -13.38 18.29 3.93
CA GLN A 274 -12.48 17.56 4.85
C GLN A 274 -11.13 17.26 4.19
N TRP A 275 -10.09 17.15 5.02
CA TRP A 275 -8.79 16.59 4.68
C TRP A 275 -8.60 15.23 5.35
N VAL A 276 -7.93 14.30 4.68
CA VAL A 276 -7.61 12.96 5.21
C VAL A 276 -6.13 12.71 4.94
N VAL A 277 -5.42 12.09 5.88
CA VAL A 277 -3.99 11.81 5.72
C VAL A 277 -3.59 10.45 6.27
N GLU A 278 -2.69 9.79 5.54
CA GLU A 278 -2.07 8.51 5.86
C GLU A 278 -0.54 8.67 5.81
N PRO A 279 0.08 9.18 6.88
CA PRO A 279 1.52 9.33 6.96
C PRO A 279 2.20 8.02 7.41
N MET A 280 3.37 7.75 6.84
CA MET A 280 4.31 6.73 7.29
C MET A 280 5.48 7.42 7.99
N GLN A 281 5.41 7.54 9.31
CA GLN A 281 6.47 8.17 10.11
C GLN A 281 7.34 7.11 10.79
N ILE A 282 8.66 7.33 10.77
CA ILE A 282 9.66 6.52 11.46
C ILE A 282 10.33 7.40 12.52
N ASP A 283 10.22 6.97 13.77
CA ASP A 283 10.73 7.68 14.93
C ASP A 283 12.22 7.40 15.17
N THR A 284 13.07 8.40 14.91
CA THR A 284 14.54 8.30 14.98
C THR A 284 15.14 9.16 16.10
N HIS A 285 14.31 9.88 16.86
CA HIS A 285 14.70 10.86 17.86
C HIS A 285 15.40 10.23 19.09
N ASN A 286 16.68 10.55 19.32
CA ASN A 286 17.34 10.24 20.57
C ASN A 286 16.77 11.12 21.71
N ARG A 287 16.08 10.49 22.67
CA ARG A 287 15.33 11.17 23.76
C ARG A 287 16.20 11.82 24.84
N GLU A 288 17.51 11.92 24.62
CA GLU A 288 18.43 12.77 25.39
C GLU A 288 18.30 14.26 25.03
N TYR A 289 17.63 14.57 23.91
CA TYR A 289 17.36 15.92 23.41
C TYR A 289 15.85 16.24 23.43
N ASP A 290 15.49 17.50 23.19
CA ASP A 290 14.11 17.89 22.94
C ASP A 290 13.76 17.79 21.44
N LEU A 291 12.48 17.55 21.14
CA LEU A 291 12.03 17.11 19.82
C LEU A 291 12.29 18.16 18.72
N ASP A 292 12.30 19.44 19.08
CA ASP A 292 12.56 20.60 18.23
C ASP A 292 14.03 21.08 18.24
N ASP A 293 14.96 20.38 18.91
CA ASP A 293 16.37 20.80 19.01
C ASP A 293 17.15 20.65 17.67
N PRO A 294 17.76 21.71 17.12
CA PRO A 294 18.57 21.66 15.88
C PRO A 294 20.00 21.13 16.13
N VAL A 295 20.13 20.01 16.84
CA VAL A 295 21.40 19.37 17.27
C VAL A 295 22.08 18.48 16.22
N GLY A 296 21.47 18.31 15.04
CA GLY A 296 21.89 17.36 14.01
C GLY A 296 21.48 15.93 14.38
N TYR A 297 21.66 14.97 13.46
CA TYR A 297 21.35 13.58 13.76
C TYR A 297 22.25 13.05 14.89
N GLN A 298 21.65 12.82 16.06
CA GLN A 298 22.28 12.15 17.19
C GLN A 298 21.69 10.73 17.30
N PRO A 299 22.44 9.66 16.97
CA PRO A 299 21.93 8.30 17.04
C PRO A 299 21.65 7.88 18.49
N SER A 300 20.60 7.08 18.69
CA SER A 300 20.38 6.36 19.95
C SER A 300 20.95 4.93 19.85
N PHE A 301 20.13 3.92 19.52
CA PHE A 301 20.60 2.55 19.27
C PHE A 301 19.94 1.94 18.02
N LEU A 302 20.73 1.22 17.23
CA LEU A 302 20.30 0.58 15.97
C LEU A 302 20.18 -0.95 16.14
N PRO A 303 19.38 -1.66 15.32
CA PRO A 303 19.41 -3.12 15.26
C PRO A 303 20.82 -3.62 14.97
N LYS A 304 21.20 -4.77 15.54
CA LYS A 304 22.57 -5.31 15.56
C LYS A 304 23.20 -5.40 14.16
N ARG A 305 22.41 -5.80 13.16
CA ARG A 305 22.86 -5.89 11.76
C ARG A 305 23.43 -4.56 11.26
N ASP A 306 22.72 -3.48 11.55
CA ASP A 306 23.05 -2.13 11.07
C ASP A 306 24.11 -1.47 11.98
N THR A 307 24.56 -2.13 13.05
CA THR A 307 25.79 -1.75 13.78
C THR A 307 27.07 -2.28 13.14
N ASN A 308 26.98 -3.18 12.15
CA ASN A 308 28.15 -3.75 11.49
C ASN A 308 28.70 -2.81 10.41
N ALA A 309 29.63 -1.95 10.81
CA ALA A 309 30.31 -0.95 9.99
C ALA A 309 31.13 -1.49 8.78
N SER A 310 31.06 -2.80 8.46
CA SER A 310 31.72 -3.37 7.27
C SER A 310 30.85 -3.35 6.00
N GLN A 311 29.54 -3.08 6.09
CA GLN A 311 28.62 -3.08 4.93
C GLN A 311 27.91 -1.74 4.72
N HIS A 312 27.50 -1.08 5.81
CA HIS A 312 26.70 0.16 5.79
C HIS A 312 27.49 1.37 6.32
N ALA A 313 28.81 1.43 6.10
CA ALA A 313 29.80 2.13 6.95
C ALA A 313 29.68 3.67 7.13
N GLN A 314 28.66 4.34 6.58
CA GLN A 314 28.36 5.75 6.86
C GLN A 314 27.26 5.98 7.90
N LEU A 315 27.03 5.03 8.82
CA LEU A 315 26.12 5.11 9.99
C LEU A 315 26.27 6.37 10.89
N HIS A 316 27.33 7.16 10.67
CA HIS A 316 27.68 8.39 11.38
C HIS A 316 27.57 9.65 10.49
N ASN A 317 27.04 9.53 9.28
CA ASN A 317 26.58 10.68 8.49
C ASN A 317 25.22 11.16 9.04
N GLY A 318 24.68 12.27 8.51
CA GLY A 318 23.56 12.98 9.14
C GLY A 318 22.17 12.33 9.04
N LEU A 319 22.07 10.99 9.00
CA LEU A 319 20.86 10.23 8.65
C LEU A 319 20.72 8.97 9.52
N SER A 320 19.48 8.54 9.83
CA SER A 320 19.27 7.29 10.59
C SER A 320 19.04 6.08 9.66
N PRO A 321 19.80 4.98 9.80
CA PRO A 321 19.57 3.74 9.04
C PRO A 321 18.18 3.12 9.24
N LEU A 322 17.46 3.49 10.32
CA LEU A 322 16.08 3.07 10.54
C LEU A 322 15.13 3.52 9.40
N ILE A 323 15.48 4.57 8.65
CA ILE A 323 14.64 5.03 7.52
C ILE A 323 14.66 4.06 6.33
N GLU A 324 15.59 3.11 6.27
CA GLU A 324 15.62 2.06 5.24
C GLU A 324 14.79 0.82 5.65
N CYS A 325 13.92 0.97 6.66
CA CYS A 325 12.99 -0.06 7.13
C CYS A 325 13.64 -1.43 7.40
N PRO A 326 14.68 -1.51 8.25
CA PRO A 326 15.46 -2.71 8.44
C PRO A 326 14.67 -3.86 9.09
N CYS A 327 14.69 -5.04 8.46
CA CYS A 327 14.14 -6.26 9.06
C CYS A 327 15.03 -6.74 10.24
N SER A 328 14.57 -6.53 11.46
CA SER A 328 15.20 -7.01 12.71
C SER A 328 14.84 -8.46 13.04
N ASP A 329 15.42 -9.02 14.10
CA ASP A 329 15.12 -10.40 14.57
C ASP A 329 13.67 -10.61 15.06
N ARG A 330 12.86 -9.54 15.09
CA ARG A 330 11.40 -9.56 15.35
C ARG A 330 10.55 -10.17 14.23
N ILE A 331 11.12 -10.36 13.03
CA ILE A 331 10.41 -10.84 11.84
C ILE A 331 10.88 -12.25 11.46
N THR A 332 10.02 -13.24 11.73
CA THR A 332 10.25 -14.63 11.34
C THR A 332 9.82 -14.87 9.89
N ARG A 333 10.45 -15.85 9.24
CA ARG A 333 10.28 -16.20 7.82
C ARG A 333 9.75 -17.62 7.71
N SER A 334 8.71 -17.85 6.92
CA SER A 334 8.09 -19.17 6.80
C SER A 334 7.62 -19.47 5.38
N LEU A 335 7.54 -20.77 5.05
CA LEU A 335 7.06 -21.29 3.78
C LEU A 335 5.85 -22.18 4.04
N LYS A 336 4.72 -21.89 3.40
CA LYS A 336 3.52 -22.73 3.44
C LYS A 336 3.35 -23.42 2.09
N THR A 337 3.37 -24.74 2.10
CA THR A 337 3.30 -25.59 0.90
C THR A 337 1.94 -26.29 0.88
N THR A 338 1.13 -26.04 -0.15
CA THR A 338 -0.27 -26.46 -0.24
C THR A 338 -0.54 -27.17 -1.57
N SER A 339 -1.03 -28.40 -1.52
CA SER A 339 -1.46 -29.16 -2.70
C SER A 339 -2.83 -28.71 -3.19
N GLU A 340 -2.99 -28.55 -4.50
CA GLU A 340 -4.30 -28.33 -5.11
C GLU A 340 -5.06 -29.66 -5.20
N ILE A 341 -6.28 -29.71 -4.64
CA ILE A 341 -7.15 -30.90 -4.69
C ILE A 341 -8.20 -30.70 -5.77
N ARG A 342 -8.12 -31.46 -6.86
CA ARG A 342 -9.04 -31.35 -8.00
C ARG A 342 -10.11 -32.45 -7.99
N VAL A 343 -11.37 -32.03 -7.88
CA VAL A 343 -12.57 -32.86 -8.05
C VAL A 343 -13.05 -32.94 -9.50
N GLN A 344 -12.49 -32.16 -10.42
CA GLN A 344 -12.83 -32.08 -11.85
C GLN A 344 -11.58 -31.70 -12.68
N GLY A 345 -11.62 -31.88 -14.01
CA GLY A 345 -10.53 -31.50 -14.91
C GLY A 345 -9.29 -32.39 -14.77
N THR A 346 -8.08 -31.86 -14.96
CA THR A 346 -6.80 -32.56 -14.67
C THR A 346 -5.83 -31.62 -13.97
N CYS A 347 -4.76 -32.15 -13.38
CA CYS A 347 -3.66 -31.32 -12.85
C CYS A 347 -2.78 -30.66 -13.93
N GLY A 348 -2.97 -30.97 -15.22
CA GLY A 348 -2.15 -30.43 -16.31
C GLY A 348 -0.66 -30.69 -16.09
N ALA A 349 0.17 -29.63 -16.15
CA ALA A 349 1.61 -29.72 -15.89
C ALA A 349 1.96 -29.96 -14.40
N ALA A 350 1.03 -29.74 -13.47
CA ALA A 350 1.21 -29.95 -12.03
C ALA A 350 0.91 -31.41 -11.61
N GLN A 351 1.19 -32.40 -12.46
CA GLN A 351 1.01 -33.81 -12.12
C GLN A 351 2.11 -34.31 -11.18
N ILE A 352 1.70 -34.98 -10.10
CA ILE A 352 2.60 -35.73 -9.24
C ILE A 352 2.89 -37.09 -9.88
N MET A 353 4.18 -37.40 -10.06
CA MET A 353 4.63 -38.56 -10.85
C MET A 353 5.41 -39.61 -10.03
N THR A 354 5.67 -39.38 -8.75
CA THR A 354 6.32 -40.36 -7.85
C THR A 354 5.44 -40.73 -6.66
N GLU A 355 5.64 -41.94 -6.12
CA GLU A 355 4.83 -42.46 -5.01
C GLU A 355 5.10 -41.69 -3.71
N ALA A 356 6.36 -41.29 -3.48
CA ALA A 356 6.76 -40.52 -2.31
C ALA A 356 6.16 -39.10 -2.32
N GLU A 357 6.18 -38.40 -3.46
CA GLU A 357 5.48 -37.11 -3.62
C GLU A 357 3.97 -37.29 -3.41
N CYS A 358 3.37 -38.37 -3.95
CA CYS A 358 1.94 -38.61 -3.82
C CYS A 358 1.53 -38.85 -2.37
N GLN A 359 2.25 -39.71 -1.65
CA GLN A 359 2.01 -39.94 -0.23
C GLN A 359 2.20 -38.65 0.59
N ALA A 360 3.27 -37.88 0.34
CA ALA A 360 3.52 -36.63 1.07
C ALA A 360 2.43 -35.57 0.80
N ALA A 361 2.01 -35.41 -0.46
CA ALA A 361 1.00 -34.44 -0.87
C ALA A 361 -0.40 -34.78 -0.33
N VAL A 362 -0.75 -36.06 -0.22
CA VAL A 362 -2.01 -36.50 0.42
C VAL A 362 -1.91 -36.40 1.95
N ALA A 363 -0.79 -36.79 2.55
CA ALA A 363 -0.57 -36.69 4.00
C ALA A 363 -0.52 -35.24 4.52
N ALA A 364 -0.28 -34.26 3.65
CA ALA A 364 -0.37 -32.83 3.97
C ALA A 364 -1.82 -32.31 4.07
N VAL A 365 -2.83 -33.09 3.64
CA VAL A 365 -4.24 -32.66 3.61
C VAL A 365 -5.22 -33.65 4.29
N ALA A 366 -4.81 -34.89 4.53
CA ALA A 366 -5.64 -35.95 5.12
C ALA A 366 -4.79 -37.05 5.80
N GLU A 367 -5.39 -37.82 6.71
CA GLU A 367 -4.70 -38.98 7.32
C GLU A 367 -4.61 -40.15 6.32
N VAL A 368 -3.39 -40.54 5.92
CA VAL A 368 -3.17 -41.60 4.93
C VAL A 368 -3.20 -42.99 5.58
N ASN A 369 -4.20 -43.80 5.24
CA ASN A 369 -4.32 -45.19 5.69
C ASN A 369 -3.48 -46.18 4.86
N SER A 370 -3.20 -45.86 3.60
CA SER A 370 -2.47 -46.72 2.66
C SER A 370 -1.93 -45.95 1.47
N THR A 371 -0.78 -46.40 0.96
CA THR A 371 -0.17 -45.91 -0.29
C THR A 371 -0.10 -47.05 -1.30
N ARG A 372 -0.31 -46.79 -2.59
CA ARG A 372 -0.07 -47.77 -3.67
C ARG A 372 0.17 -47.11 -5.04
N VAL A 373 0.99 -47.74 -5.87
CA VAL A 373 1.05 -47.48 -7.32
C VAL A 373 0.06 -48.37 -8.08
N VAL A 374 -0.61 -47.80 -9.08
CA VAL A 374 -1.43 -48.50 -10.07
C VAL A 374 -1.08 -48.03 -11.49
N ALA A 375 -1.44 -48.82 -12.50
CA ALA A 375 -1.40 -48.42 -13.90
C ALA A 375 -2.77 -48.72 -14.54
N ASN A 376 -3.67 -47.75 -14.52
CA ASN A 376 -5.05 -47.90 -14.98
C ASN A 376 -5.49 -46.72 -15.86
N ALA A 377 -5.79 -47.00 -17.13
CA ALA A 377 -6.24 -45.99 -18.09
C ALA A 377 -7.62 -45.40 -17.77
N SER A 378 -8.45 -46.06 -16.96
CA SER A 378 -9.77 -45.55 -16.51
C SER A 378 -9.70 -44.64 -15.28
N LEU A 379 -8.50 -44.33 -14.80
CA LEU A 379 -8.25 -43.37 -13.72
C LEU A 379 -7.47 -42.15 -14.25
N PRO A 380 -7.54 -40.98 -13.58
CA PRO A 380 -6.69 -39.84 -13.93
C PRO A 380 -5.21 -40.17 -13.79
N SER A 381 -4.32 -39.55 -14.59
CA SER A 381 -2.87 -39.70 -14.42
C SER A 381 -2.32 -38.88 -13.26
N GLY A 382 -1.36 -39.46 -12.54
CA GLY A 382 -0.69 -38.85 -11.39
C GLY A 382 -1.29 -39.28 -10.05
N CYS A 383 -1.15 -38.45 -9.02
CA CYS A 383 -1.62 -38.77 -7.67
C CYS A 383 -3.14 -38.57 -7.50
N ILE A 384 -3.78 -39.56 -6.88
CA ILE A 384 -5.21 -39.61 -6.59
C ILE A 384 -5.39 -39.93 -5.10
N MET A 385 -6.21 -39.13 -4.41
CA MET A 385 -6.72 -39.40 -3.09
C MET A 385 -8.07 -40.13 -3.20
N PHE A 386 -8.19 -41.29 -2.56
CA PHE A 386 -9.44 -42.04 -2.43
C PHE A 386 -9.92 -41.99 -0.97
N PRO A 387 -11.08 -41.39 -0.64
CA PRO A 387 -11.59 -41.41 0.73
C PRO A 387 -12.16 -42.78 1.11
N ASP A 388 -11.91 -43.20 2.35
CA ASP A 388 -12.53 -44.41 2.92
C ASP A 388 -13.96 -44.10 3.37
N LYS A 389 -14.90 -45.02 3.08
CA LYS A 389 -16.33 -44.79 3.36
C LYS A 389 -16.62 -44.74 4.86
N GLY A 390 -16.79 -43.54 5.39
CA GLY A 390 -17.17 -43.30 6.79
C GLY A 390 -15.99 -43.19 7.75
N ALA A 391 -14.80 -42.86 7.26
CA ALA A 391 -13.62 -42.55 8.08
C ALA A 391 -12.97 -41.22 7.64
N ALA A 392 -12.24 -40.57 8.55
CA ALA A 392 -11.44 -39.38 8.24
C ALA A 392 -10.12 -39.70 7.50
N THR A 393 -9.91 -40.97 7.11
CA THR A 393 -8.68 -41.44 6.46
C THR A 393 -8.86 -41.67 4.97
N VAL A 394 -7.75 -41.63 4.24
CA VAL A 394 -7.72 -41.74 2.78
C VAL A 394 -6.61 -42.68 2.30
N ALA A 395 -6.78 -43.27 1.12
CA ALA A 395 -5.74 -43.99 0.42
C ALA A 395 -5.06 -43.08 -0.64
N ALA A 396 -3.73 -42.97 -0.58
CA ALA A 396 -2.91 -42.31 -1.59
C ALA A 396 -2.61 -43.29 -2.74
N VAL A 397 -2.96 -42.91 -3.97
CA VAL A 397 -2.85 -43.78 -5.15
C VAL A 397 -2.14 -43.05 -6.29
N LEU A 398 -0.91 -43.44 -6.60
CA LEU A 398 -0.23 -42.96 -7.81
C LEU A 398 -0.70 -43.80 -9.01
N ASN A 399 -1.37 -43.18 -9.99
CA ASN A 399 -1.61 -43.80 -11.28
C ASN A 399 -0.50 -43.42 -12.27
N SER A 400 0.39 -44.38 -12.57
CA SER A 400 1.51 -44.20 -13.50
C SER A 400 1.11 -44.37 -14.97
N ALA A 401 -0.13 -44.77 -15.27
CA ALA A 401 -0.63 -44.83 -16.64
C ALA A 401 -0.91 -43.42 -17.18
N GLN A 402 -0.50 -43.16 -18.42
CA GLN A 402 -0.94 -41.98 -19.16
C GLN A 402 -2.41 -42.14 -19.57
N SER A 403 -3.24 -41.15 -19.25
CA SER A 403 -4.69 -41.23 -19.31
C SER A 403 -5.29 -39.88 -19.72
N ALA A 404 -6.39 -39.93 -20.47
CA ALA A 404 -7.21 -38.77 -20.80
C ALA A 404 -8.40 -38.60 -19.83
N HIS A 405 -8.57 -39.50 -18.85
CA HIS A 405 -9.60 -39.34 -17.83
C HIS A 405 -9.26 -38.15 -16.93
N GLY A 406 -10.27 -37.31 -16.70
CA GLY A 406 -10.20 -36.29 -15.67
C GLY A 406 -10.18 -36.89 -14.26
N CYS A 407 -9.78 -36.05 -13.31
CA CYS A 407 -10.34 -36.03 -11.96
C CYS A 407 -11.88 -36.08 -12.03
N SER A 408 -12.54 -36.46 -10.93
CA SER A 408 -13.96 -36.89 -10.89
C SER A 408 -14.99 -36.00 -11.61
N GLN A 409 -16.24 -36.45 -11.68
CA GLN A 409 -17.34 -35.63 -12.20
C GLN A 409 -17.73 -34.47 -11.24
N GLY A 410 -17.22 -34.46 -9.99
CA GLY A 410 -17.61 -33.49 -8.96
C GLY A 410 -19.02 -33.78 -8.44
N ARG A 411 -19.93 -32.81 -8.49
CA ARG A 411 -21.38 -33.09 -8.44
C ARG A 411 -21.82 -33.57 -9.84
N GLY A 412 -22.25 -34.82 -9.98
CA GLY A 412 -22.58 -35.45 -11.27
C GLY A 412 -23.76 -34.80 -12.03
N GLN A 413 -23.94 -35.17 -13.31
CA GLN A 413 -24.94 -34.62 -14.26
C GLN A 413 -26.23 -34.12 -13.58
N PHE A 414 -26.51 -32.82 -13.70
CA PHE A 414 -27.68 -32.22 -13.08
C PHE A 414 -28.93 -32.30 -13.94
N THR A 415 -30.06 -32.38 -13.25
CA THR A 415 -31.40 -32.46 -13.80
C THR A 415 -32.21 -31.26 -13.29
N TRP A 416 -33.06 -30.69 -14.12
CA TRP A 416 -33.91 -29.58 -13.71
C TRP A 416 -35.22 -30.10 -13.13
N GLN A 417 -35.52 -29.73 -11.88
CA GLN A 417 -36.79 -30.06 -11.23
C GLN A 417 -37.75 -28.85 -11.31
N GLY A 418 -38.94 -29.08 -11.86
CA GLY A 418 -39.97 -28.05 -12.06
C GLY A 418 -41.05 -28.01 -10.97
N PRO A 419 -41.91 -26.96 -10.98
CA PRO A 419 -42.78 -26.61 -9.86
C PRO A 419 -44.07 -27.45 -9.73
N VAL A 420 -44.42 -28.27 -10.72
CA VAL A 420 -45.68 -29.05 -10.75
C VAL A 420 -45.43 -30.46 -11.26
N GLY A 421 -46.06 -31.46 -10.61
CA GLY A 421 -46.18 -32.82 -11.16
C GLY A 421 -44.90 -33.67 -11.20
N GLY A 422 -43.78 -33.18 -10.65
CA GLY A 422 -42.51 -33.89 -10.69
C GLY A 422 -41.82 -33.86 -12.06
N SER A 423 -42.12 -32.86 -12.90
CA SER A 423 -41.45 -32.69 -14.19
C SER A 423 -39.94 -32.54 -14.02
N ARG A 424 -39.20 -33.51 -14.59
CA ARG A 424 -37.74 -33.59 -14.58
C ARG A 424 -37.24 -33.49 -16.02
N ILE A 425 -36.20 -32.69 -16.23
CA ILE A 425 -35.50 -32.60 -17.52
C ILE A 425 -34.05 -33.02 -17.30
N ASP A 426 -33.63 -34.10 -17.96
CA ASP A 426 -32.30 -34.68 -17.82
C ASP A 426 -31.33 -34.07 -18.85
N CYS A 427 -30.28 -33.40 -18.38
CA CYS A 427 -29.29 -32.73 -19.23
C CYS A 427 -28.12 -33.67 -19.56
N ALA A 428 -28.38 -34.68 -20.40
CA ALA A 428 -27.35 -35.60 -20.86
C ALA A 428 -26.23 -34.89 -21.67
N ASP A 429 -24.99 -35.30 -21.39
CA ASP A 429 -23.80 -35.11 -22.22
C ASP A 429 -23.50 -33.66 -22.66
N GLY A 430 -23.79 -32.68 -21.79
CA GLY A 430 -23.35 -31.29 -21.95
C GLY A 430 -24.03 -30.50 -23.07
N GLY A 431 -25.08 -31.05 -23.69
CA GLY A 431 -25.73 -30.55 -24.91
C GLY A 431 -26.55 -29.25 -24.81
N CYS A 432 -26.15 -28.27 -23.99
CA CYS A 432 -26.78 -26.94 -23.92
C CYS A 432 -26.00 -25.93 -24.79
N LEU A 433 -26.20 -25.99 -26.11
CA LEU A 433 -25.47 -25.15 -27.07
C LEU A 433 -25.84 -23.66 -27.01
N ALA A 434 -24.91 -22.83 -27.47
CA ALA A 434 -24.78 -21.40 -27.12
C ALA A 434 -25.67 -20.45 -27.95
N PRO A 435 -25.77 -19.16 -27.55
CA PRO A 435 -24.67 -18.24 -27.88
C PRO A 435 -23.93 -17.64 -26.67
N ASP A 436 -22.94 -16.81 -27.01
CA ASP A 436 -22.15 -15.88 -26.18
C ASP A 436 -22.31 -14.49 -26.84
N LEU A 437 -22.15 -13.33 -26.20
CA LEU A 437 -20.93 -12.82 -25.57
C LEU A 437 -21.20 -12.23 -24.18
N LYS A 438 -20.64 -12.88 -23.14
CA LYS A 438 -20.52 -12.40 -21.75
C LYS A 438 -21.86 -11.95 -21.11
N TYR A 439 -22.69 -12.94 -20.81
CA TYR A 439 -23.96 -12.91 -20.04
C TYR A 439 -25.25 -12.54 -20.77
N GLY A 440 -25.28 -11.49 -21.60
CA GLY A 440 -26.51 -11.05 -22.29
C GLY A 440 -27.62 -10.49 -21.38
N CYS A 441 -27.29 -10.15 -20.12
CA CYS A 441 -28.23 -9.59 -19.15
C CYS A 441 -28.60 -8.14 -19.48
N THR A 442 -29.88 -7.80 -19.33
CA THR A 442 -30.43 -6.43 -19.52
C THR A 442 -31.19 -5.93 -18.27
N GLY A 443 -31.03 -6.60 -17.13
CA GLY A 443 -31.80 -6.35 -15.92
C GLY A 443 -31.41 -5.08 -15.16
N GLU A 444 -32.42 -4.34 -14.71
CA GLU A 444 -32.29 -3.11 -13.89
C GLU A 444 -31.74 -3.34 -12.45
N PHE A 445 -31.43 -4.59 -12.07
CA PHE A 445 -31.13 -4.97 -10.69
C PHE A 445 -29.79 -5.70 -10.56
N GLY A 446 -28.92 -5.20 -9.68
CA GLY A 446 -27.62 -5.80 -9.39
C GLY A 446 -27.74 -7.25 -8.88
N GLY A 447 -26.89 -8.14 -9.42
CA GLY A 447 -26.76 -9.53 -8.96
C GLY A 447 -27.83 -10.51 -9.47
N GLN A 448 -28.69 -10.13 -10.42
CA GLN A 448 -29.68 -11.03 -11.02
C GLN A 448 -29.55 -11.08 -12.55
N CYS A 449 -29.44 -12.29 -13.11
CA CYS A 449 -29.45 -12.50 -14.56
C CYS A 449 -30.90 -12.61 -15.05
N THR A 450 -31.29 -11.78 -16.02
CA THR A 450 -32.63 -11.80 -16.64
C THR A 450 -32.62 -12.50 -17.98
N TRP A 451 -33.65 -13.31 -18.26
CA TRP A 451 -33.81 -14.04 -19.52
C TRP A 451 -35.24 -13.99 -20.06
N ASP A 452 -35.32 -14.12 -21.38
CA ASP A 452 -36.51 -13.95 -22.23
C ASP A 452 -37.47 -15.16 -22.30
N GLY A 453 -37.22 -16.19 -21.49
CA GLY A 453 -38.10 -17.36 -21.36
C GLY A 453 -37.43 -18.55 -20.64
N PRO A 454 -38.20 -19.60 -20.28
CA PRO A 454 -37.68 -20.71 -19.47
C PRO A 454 -36.51 -21.47 -20.11
N GLU A 455 -36.54 -21.73 -21.42
CA GLU A 455 -35.46 -22.42 -22.13
C GLU A 455 -34.16 -21.59 -22.10
N SER A 456 -34.26 -20.27 -22.30
CA SER A 456 -33.14 -19.34 -22.23
C SER A 456 -32.58 -19.24 -20.81
N ALA A 457 -33.44 -19.26 -19.79
CA ALA A 457 -33.05 -19.28 -18.39
C ALA A 457 -32.38 -20.60 -17.96
N GLN A 458 -32.89 -21.73 -18.47
CA GLN A 458 -32.33 -23.06 -18.26
C GLN A 458 -30.92 -23.17 -18.85
N ALA A 459 -30.73 -22.71 -20.09
CA ALA A 459 -29.42 -22.68 -20.74
C ALA A 459 -28.47 -21.63 -20.11
N GLY A 460 -28.99 -20.47 -19.70
CA GLY A 460 -28.23 -19.40 -19.05
C GLY A 460 -27.73 -19.79 -17.67
N CYS A 461 -28.63 -20.10 -16.74
CA CYS A 461 -28.29 -20.57 -15.38
C CYS A 461 -27.56 -21.92 -15.40
N GLY A 462 -27.82 -22.77 -16.41
CA GLY A 462 -27.14 -24.04 -16.61
C GLY A 462 -25.61 -23.93 -16.70
N LYS A 463 -25.08 -22.86 -17.31
CA LYS A 463 -23.64 -22.63 -17.54
C LYS A 463 -22.83 -22.28 -16.28
N TYR A 464 -23.47 -21.92 -15.17
CA TYR A 464 -22.78 -21.40 -13.97
C TYR A 464 -23.08 -22.25 -12.73
N ASP A 465 -22.04 -22.81 -12.11
CA ASP A 465 -22.17 -23.69 -10.94
C ASP A 465 -22.75 -22.98 -9.71
N ASP A 466 -22.54 -21.67 -9.60
CA ASP A 466 -23.09 -20.86 -8.53
C ASP A 466 -24.57 -20.50 -8.72
N CYS A 467 -25.19 -20.85 -9.87
CA CYS A 467 -26.61 -20.60 -10.16
C CYS A 467 -27.46 -21.85 -9.83
N GLY A 468 -27.89 -21.99 -8.58
CA GLY A 468 -28.67 -23.13 -8.08
C GLY A 468 -30.13 -23.19 -8.56
N GLY A 469 -30.68 -22.10 -9.12
CA GLY A 469 -32.03 -22.11 -9.69
C GLY A 469 -32.41 -20.85 -10.47
N PHE A 470 -33.53 -20.92 -11.19
CA PHE A 470 -34.16 -19.76 -11.82
C PHE A 470 -35.67 -19.75 -11.57
N PHE A 471 -36.29 -18.57 -11.57
CA PHE A 471 -37.74 -18.42 -11.62
C PHE A 471 -38.17 -17.82 -12.95
N CYS A 472 -39.41 -18.07 -13.35
CA CYS A 472 -40.08 -17.39 -14.46
C CYS A 472 -41.48 -16.96 -14.03
N GLY A 473 -41.93 -15.79 -14.51
CA GLY A 473 -43.36 -15.46 -14.45
C GLY A 473 -44.20 -16.48 -15.23
N THR A 474 -45.49 -16.59 -14.93
CA THR A 474 -46.43 -17.44 -15.71
C THR A 474 -47.17 -16.69 -16.83
N SER A 475 -47.03 -15.37 -16.91
CA SER A 475 -47.69 -14.52 -17.90
C SER A 475 -46.78 -13.38 -18.36
N VAL A 476 -46.84 -13.04 -19.64
CA VAL A 476 -46.11 -11.90 -20.25
C VAL A 476 -46.62 -10.58 -19.66
N ILE A 477 -45.69 -9.68 -19.28
CA ILE A 477 -46.04 -8.35 -18.77
C ILE A 477 -46.69 -7.52 -19.90
N PRO A 478 -47.83 -6.82 -19.66
CA PRO A 478 -48.47 -5.99 -20.67
C PRO A 478 -47.51 -4.99 -21.32
N GLY A 479 -47.36 -5.07 -22.65
CA GLY A 479 -46.44 -4.25 -23.44
C GLY A 479 -45.16 -4.97 -23.87
N GLN A 480 -44.75 -6.05 -23.20
CA GLN A 480 -43.67 -6.93 -23.67
C GLN A 480 -44.22 -8.10 -24.51
N LYS A 481 -43.32 -8.83 -25.18
CA LYS A 481 -43.64 -9.98 -26.06
C LYS A 481 -43.18 -11.34 -25.52
N LYS A 482 -42.56 -11.38 -24.34
CA LYS A 482 -41.81 -12.54 -23.82
C LYS A 482 -41.98 -12.68 -22.30
N LEU A 483 -41.61 -13.85 -21.78
CA LEU A 483 -41.70 -14.18 -20.35
C LEU A 483 -40.38 -13.80 -19.68
N LEU A 484 -40.45 -13.02 -18.60
CA LEU A 484 -39.27 -12.68 -17.81
C LEU A 484 -38.95 -13.81 -16.82
N CYS A 485 -37.68 -14.23 -16.85
CA CYS A 485 -37.10 -15.22 -15.95
C CYS A 485 -35.83 -14.66 -15.29
N PHE A 486 -35.54 -15.07 -14.06
CA PHE A 486 -34.45 -14.53 -13.25
C PHE A 486 -33.65 -15.65 -12.56
N GLY A 487 -32.33 -15.63 -12.68
CA GLY A 487 -31.42 -16.56 -11.99
C GLY A 487 -31.16 -16.18 -10.54
N ARG A 488 -30.93 -17.18 -9.68
CA ARG A 488 -30.56 -17.00 -8.26
C ARG A 488 -29.47 -17.99 -7.86
N LYS A 489 -28.59 -17.56 -6.94
CA LYS A 489 -27.48 -18.41 -6.50
C LYS A 489 -27.93 -19.62 -5.67
N ALA A 490 -28.78 -19.40 -4.68
CA ALA A 490 -29.34 -20.47 -3.86
C ALA A 490 -30.69 -20.99 -4.38
N ALA A 491 -30.91 -22.30 -4.27
CA ALA A 491 -32.18 -22.97 -4.57
C ALA A 491 -33.26 -22.64 -3.51
N ALA A 492 -33.83 -21.44 -3.60
CA ALA A 492 -34.83 -20.95 -2.66
C ALA A 492 -36.12 -21.78 -2.71
N LYS A 493 -36.36 -22.62 -1.69
CA LYS A 493 -37.65 -23.30 -1.46
C LYS A 493 -38.72 -22.24 -1.19
N HIS A 494 -39.50 -21.91 -2.22
CA HIS A 494 -40.50 -20.86 -2.13
C HIS A 494 -41.58 -21.20 -1.08
N VAL A 495 -41.75 -20.32 -0.09
CA VAL A 495 -42.89 -20.40 0.83
C VAL A 495 -44.17 -20.15 0.03
N LYS A 496 -45.24 -20.90 0.33
CA LYS A 496 -46.56 -20.74 -0.32
C LYS A 496 -47.21 -19.41 0.07
N GLY A 497 -46.89 -18.34 -0.67
CA GLY A 497 -47.54 -17.04 -0.62
C GLY A 497 -47.80 -16.52 -2.03
N SER A 498 -49.05 -16.14 -2.32
CA SER A 498 -49.54 -15.43 -3.52
C SER A 498 -48.95 -15.83 -4.89
N SER A 499 -49.74 -16.59 -5.65
CA SER A 499 -49.88 -16.53 -7.12
C SER A 499 -48.62 -16.59 -8.02
N SER A 500 -48.48 -17.75 -8.68
CA SER A 500 -48.20 -17.86 -10.12
C SER A 500 -46.82 -17.44 -10.67
N ASP A 501 -45.75 -17.89 -10.01
CA ASP A 501 -44.40 -18.02 -10.59
C ASP A 501 -43.98 -19.48 -10.74
N SER A 502 -43.13 -19.76 -11.73
CA SER A 502 -42.55 -21.09 -12.01
C SER A 502 -41.08 -21.14 -11.59
N ALA A 503 -40.79 -21.72 -10.43
CA ALA A 503 -39.43 -21.92 -9.93
C ALA A 503 -38.85 -23.28 -10.38
N TRP A 504 -37.59 -23.26 -10.82
CA TRP A 504 -36.82 -24.43 -11.26
C TRP A 504 -35.48 -24.50 -10.51
N THR A 505 -35.13 -25.68 -10.02
CA THR A 505 -33.89 -25.91 -9.24
C THR A 505 -33.00 -26.96 -9.90
N LYS A 506 -31.67 -26.77 -9.85
CA LYS A 506 -30.71 -27.81 -10.23
C LYS A 506 -30.73 -28.94 -9.21
N VAL A 507 -30.79 -30.18 -9.69
CA VAL A 507 -30.68 -31.40 -8.87
C VAL A 507 -29.64 -32.31 -9.49
N TYR A 508 -28.43 -32.29 -8.93
CA TYR A 508 -27.26 -33.08 -9.34
C TYR A 508 -27.50 -34.59 -9.14
N SER A 509 -26.96 -35.44 -10.02
CA SER A 509 -27.10 -36.90 -9.90
C SER A 509 -26.26 -37.51 -8.79
N GLU A 510 -25.15 -36.85 -8.43
CA GLU A 510 -24.24 -37.25 -7.36
C GLU A 510 -23.91 -36.04 -6.48
N THR A 511 -23.73 -36.27 -5.19
CA THR A 511 -23.53 -35.24 -4.17
C THR A 511 -22.07 -35.21 -3.73
N LEU A 512 -21.39 -34.07 -3.97
CA LEU A 512 -20.03 -33.85 -3.53
C LEU A 512 -20.04 -33.49 -2.04
N MET A 513 -19.87 -34.50 -1.19
CA MET A 513 -19.66 -34.29 0.24
C MET A 513 -18.24 -33.77 0.46
N LEU A 514 -18.11 -32.60 1.09
CA LEU A 514 -16.83 -32.11 1.60
C LEU A 514 -16.81 -32.22 3.12
N HIS A 515 -15.65 -32.58 3.66
CA HIS A 515 -15.38 -32.73 5.09
C HIS A 515 -14.05 -32.05 5.42
N GLY A 516 -13.93 -31.49 6.62
CA GLY A 516 -12.66 -31.00 7.15
C GLY A 516 -12.68 -31.00 8.67
N GLU A 517 -11.51 -31.27 9.27
CA GLU A 517 -11.29 -31.18 10.71
C GLU A 517 -10.05 -30.35 11.03
N ALA A 518 -10.08 -29.61 12.14
CA ALA A 518 -8.99 -28.78 12.60
C ALA A 518 -8.91 -28.77 14.14
N SER A 519 -7.70 -28.93 14.68
CA SER A 519 -7.38 -28.64 16.07
C SER A 519 -6.66 -27.29 16.14
N LEU A 520 -7.42 -26.23 16.39
CA LEU A 520 -6.93 -24.86 16.34
C LEU A 520 -6.16 -24.56 17.64
N GLY A 521 -4.83 -24.71 17.57
CA GLY A 521 -3.88 -24.48 18.67
C GLY A 521 -4.11 -25.31 19.93
N GLY A 522 -4.89 -26.39 19.85
CA GLY A 522 -5.39 -27.13 21.02
C GLY A 522 -6.40 -26.35 21.89
N LEU A 523 -6.86 -25.17 21.44
CA LEU A 523 -7.83 -24.33 22.15
C LEU A 523 -9.27 -24.66 21.77
N VAL A 524 -9.51 -24.90 20.47
CA VAL A 524 -10.83 -25.21 19.91
C VAL A 524 -10.66 -26.31 18.85
N SER A 525 -11.48 -27.37 18.92
CA SER A 525 -11.62 -28.31 17.80
C SER A 525 -12.82 -27.93 16.93
N LEU A 526 -12.65 -28.03 15.63
CA LEU A 526 -13.67 -27.73 14.62
C LEU A 526 -13.77 -28.89 13.64
N SER A 527 -14.98 -29.38 13.41
CA SER A 527 -15.35 -30.28 12.31
C SER A 527 -16.42 -29.60 11.45
N LEU A 528 -16.30 -29.72 10.14
CA LEU A 528 -17.21 -29.15 9.14
C LEU A 528 -17.47 -30.19 8.05
N GLU A 529 -18.74 -30.57 7.87
CA GLU A 529 -19.18 -31.42 6.76
C GLU A 529 -20.31 -30.72 6.01
N HIS A 530 -20.35 -30.80 4.68
CA HIS A 530 -21.54 -30.38 3.91
C HIS A 530 -21.77 -31.21 2.64
N ASP A 531 -23.05 -31.33 2.28
CA ASP A 531 -23.51 -31.89 1.00
C ASP A 531 -23.42 -30.88 -0.18
N GLY A 532 -23.11 -29.63 0.15
CA GLY A 532 -23.02 -28.52 -0.78
C GLY A 532 -24.21 -27.55 -0.76
N ASP A 533 -25.26 -27.87 0.01
CA ASP A 533 -26.44 -27.04 0.25
C ASP A 533 -26.63 -26.77 1.76
N VAL A 534 -26.41 -27.78 2.61
CA VAL A 534 -26.48 -27.76 4.08
C VAL A 534 -25.14 -28.19 4.69
N ALA A 535 -24.64 -27.39 5.63
CA ALA A 535 -23.46 -27.67 6.43
C ALA A 535 -23.83 -28.10 7.86
N THR A 536 -23.15 -29.12 8.36
CA THR A 536 -23.07 -29.50 9.78
C THR A 536 -21.73 -29.00 10.32
N ILE A 537 -21.77 -28.24 11.41
CA ILE A 537 -20.59 -27.67 12.05
C ILE A 537 -20.55 -28.13 13.50
N THR A 538 -19.42 -28.69 13.95
CA THR A 538 -19.21 -29.09 15.34
C THR A 538 -18.02 -28.35 15.91
N LEU A 539 -18.21 -27.65 17.04
CA LEU A 539 -17.16 -26.89 17.73
C LEU A 539 -17.03 -27.38 19.18
N SER A 540 -15.82 -27.72 19.61
CA SER A 540 -15.54 -28.07 21.01
C SER A 540 -14.47 -27.19 21.65
N GLY A 541 -14.64 -26.88 22.93
CA GLY A 541 -13.75 -26.04 23.72
C GLY A 541 -14.02 -26.19 25.23
N PRO A 542 -13.38 -25.39 26.10
CA PRO A 542 -13.56 -25.47 27.55
C PRO A 542 -15.02 -25.23 27.97
N ALA A 543 -15.54 -26.02 28.91
CA ALA A 543 -16.92 -25.92 29.37
C ALA A 543 -17.20 -24.72 30.29
N GLU A 544 -16.23 -24.36 31.15
CA GLU A 544 -16.40 -23.28 32.15
C GLU A 544 -16.17 -21.87 31.60
N ALA A 545 -15.78 -21.74 30.33
CA ALA A 545 -15.47 -20.46 29.68
C ALA A 545 -16.14 -20.36 28.30
N TRP A 546 -16.18 -19.15 27.74
CA TRP A 546 -16.53 -18.97 26.33
C TRP A 546 -15.39 -19.47 25.40
N TYR A 547 -15.77 -19.93 24.22
CA TYR A 547 -14.84 -20.27 23.14
C TYR A 547 -15.44 -19.92 21.78
N GLY A 548 -14.61 -19.76 20.75
CA GLY A 548 -15.12 -19.46 19.41
C GLY A 548 -14.09 -19.63 18.30
N ALA A 549 -14.59 -19.75 17.08
CA ALA A 549 -13.81 -19.82 15.85
C ALA A 549 -14.36 -18.86 14.79
N ALA A 550 -13.48 -18.18 14.06
CA ALA A 550 -13.82 -17.27 12.98
C ALA A 550 -13.20 -17.69 11.65
N PHE A 551 -13.97 -17.55 10.58
CA PHE A 551 -13.73 -18.18 9.28
C PHE A 551 -13.14 -17.20 8.28
N ASN A 552 -12.19 -17.70 7.48
CA ASN A 552 -11.48 -17.00 6.41
C ASN A 552 -10.77 -15.71 6.85
N ALA A 553 -9.95 -15.81 7.90
CA ALA A 553 -9.13 -14.73 8.42
C ALA A 553 -7.82 -15.22 9.05
N ALA A 554 -6.85 -14.32 9.18
CA ALA A 554 -5.63 -14.46 9.96
C ALA A 554 -5.68 -13.67 11.28
N ALA A 555 -6.50 -12.60 11.37
CA ALA A 555 -6.64 -11.76 12.54
C ALA A 555 -8.07 -11.19 12.72
N MET A 556 -8.39 -10.65 13.89
CA MET A 556 -9.69 -10.00 14.14
C MET A 556 -9.91 -8.72 13.31
N LYS A 557 -8.83 -8.05 12.89
CA LYS A 557 -8.89 -6.85 12.04
C LYS A 557 -9.44 -7.12 10.63
N ASP A 558 -9.38 -8.38 10.18
CA ASP A 558 -9.96 -8.83 8.91
C ASP A 558 -11.51 -8.85 8.94
N ALA A 559 -12.10 -8.41 10.06
CA ALA A 559 -13.53 -8.42 10.35
C ALA A 559 -14.24 -9.74 10.00
N PRO A 560 -13.75 -10.92 10.44
CA PRO A 560 -14.33 -12.19 10.04
C PRO A 560 -15.70 -12.46 10.66
N TYR A 561 -16.46 -13.32 9.99
CA TYR A 561 -17.60 -14.00 10.58
C TYR A 561 -17.10 -15.03 11.60
N ALA A 562 -17.72 -15.08 12.78
CA ALA A 562 -17.37 -15.96 13.89
C ALA A 562 -18.58 -16.66 14.50
N ILE A 563 -18.35 -17.90 14.96
CA ILE A 563 -19.27 -18.64 15.82
C ILE A 563 -18.68 -18.61 17.23
N ILE A 564 -19.42 -18.05 18.18
CA ILE A 564 -19.06 -17.98 19.60
C ILE A 564 -20.01 -18.86 20.41
N VAL A 565 -19.44 -19.67 21.30
CA VAL A 565 -20.14 -20.52 22.27
C VAL A 565 -19.81 -20.01 23.67
N ASP A 566 -20.81 -19.73 24.50
CA ASP A 566 -20.60 -19.29 25.87
C ASP A 566 -20.46 -20.47 26.87
N GLY A 567 -20.14 -20.13 28.12
CA GLY A 567 -19.99 -21.05 29.25
C GLY A 567 -21.30 -21.74 29.69
N ALA A 568 -22.46 -21.33 29.18
CA ALA A 568 -23.73 -22.03 29.31
C ALA A 568 -24.06 -22.92 28.09
N GLY A 569 -23.33 -22.76 26.98
CA GLY A 569 -23.58 -23.43 25.70
C GLY A 569 -24.51 -22.67 24.75
N VAL A 570 -24.78 -21.40 25.01
CA VAL A 570 -25.49 -20.52 24.06
C VAL A 570 -24.54 -20.21 22.90
N VAL A 571 -25.02 -20.43 21.68
CA VAL A 571 -24.27 -20.18 20.45
C VAL A 571 -24.74 -18.87 19.82
N THR A 572 -23.80 -18.05 19.32
CA THR A 572 -24.09 -16.82 18.58
C THR A 572 -23.20 -16.71 17.33
N GLU A 573 -23.74 -16.15 16.25
CA GLU A 573 -22.99 -15.73 15.07
C GLU A 573 -22.66 -14.23 15.19
N ARG A 574 -21.43 -13.84 14.84
CA ARG A 574 -20.96 -12.44 14.91
C ARG A 574 -20.13 -12.07 13.69
N LYS A 575 -20.17 -10.80 13.31
CA LYS A 575 -19.22 -10.17 12.38
C LYS A 575 -18.24 -9.38 13.25
N LEU A 576 -17.05 -9.92 13.47
CA LEU A 576 -16.04 -9.31 14.35
C LEU A 576 -15.52 -7.99 13.77
N ALA A 577 -14.81 -7.21 14.59
CA ALA A 577 -14.06 -6.04 14.15
C ALA A 577 -12.71 -5.97 14.88
N GLU A 578 -11.84 -5.06 14.46
CA GLU A 578 -10.54 -4.87 15.10
C GLU A 578 -10.67 -4.65 16.61
N HIS A 579 -9.96 -5.47 17.39
CA HIS A 579 -10.00 -5.52 18.86
C HIS A 579 -11.40 -5.58 19.52
N SER A 580 -12.44 -5.96 18.77
CA SER A 580 -13.84 -5.83 19.19
C SER A 580 -14.67 -7.10 18.90
N PRO A 581 -15.64 -7.47 19.76
CA PRO A 581 -16.58 -8.54 19.46
C PRO A 581 -17.52 -8.21 18.28
N GLY A 582 -17.50 -6.98 17.76
CA GLY A 582 -18.21 -6.57 16.54
C GLY A 582 -19.74 -6.75 16.62
N ALA A 583 -20.38 -6.81 15.45
CA ALA A 583 -21.84 -6.92 15.34
C ALA A 583 -22.34 -8.33 15.68
N LEU A 584 -23.41 -8.42 16.47
CA LEU A 584 -24.18 -9.65 16.67
C LEU A 584 -25.08 -9.88 15.44
N LEU A 585 -25.03 -11.07 14.84
CA LEU A 585 -25.83 -11.41 13.68
C LEU A 585 -27.14 -12.11 14.07
N THR A 586 -28.12 -12.07 13.17
CA THR A 586 -29.36 -12.84 13.32
C THR A 586 -29.07 -14.31 12.99
N PRO A 587 -29.29 -15.28 13.89
CA PRO A 587 -28.86 -16.67 13.67
C PRO A 587 -29.38 -17.31 12.38
N SER A 588 -28.46 -17.82 11.58
CA SER A 588 -28.68 -18.61 10.36
C SER A 588 -28.76 -20.13 10.62
N PHE A 589 -28.40 -20.57 11.84
CA PHE A 589 -28.29 -21.97 12.21
C PHE A 589 -29.45 -22.51 13.06
N ARG A 590 -29.63 -23.83 12.97
CA ARG A 590 -30.37 -24.66 13.92
C ARG A 590 -29.38 -25.46 14.75
N LEU A 591 -29.37 -25.24 16.07
CA LEU A 591 -28.61 -26.04 17.03
C LEU A 591 -29.16 -27.49 17.04
N VAL A 592 -28.27 -28.48 16.97
CA VAL A 592 -28.63 -29.91 16.90
C VAL A 592 -28.31 -30.61 18.22
N ALA A 593 -27.13 -30.33 18.80
CA ALA A 593 -26.71 -30.91 20.07
C ALA A 593 -25.82 -29.94 20.86
N VAL A 594 -25.88 -30.05 22.18
CA VAL A 594 -24.89 -29.53 23.13
C VAL A 594 -24.56 -30.67 24.09
N ASN A 595 -23.28 -31.00 24.22
CA ASN A 595 -22.79 -32.02 25.13
C ASN A 595 -21.67 -31.43 26.00
N VAL A 596 -21.51 -31.93 27.23
CA VAL A 596 -20.41 -31.56 28.13
C VAL A 596 -19.83 -32.84 28.74
N SER A 597 -18.55 -33.08 28.50
CA SER A 597 -17.84 -34.28 28.96
C SER A 597 -16.39 -33.96 29.30
N ALA A 598 -15.91 -34.42 30.46
CA ALA A 598 -14.52 -34.27 30.91
C ALA A 598 -13.97 -32.82 30.91
N GLY A 599 -14.84 -31.82 31.12
CA GLY A 599 -14.48 -30.39 31.11
C GLY A 599 -14.50 -29.72 29.73
N THR A 600 -14.77 -30.48 28.67
CA THR A 600 -14.99 -29.98 27.30
C THR A 600 -16.48 -29.86 27.03
N ARG A 601 -16.92 -28.72 26.48
CA ARG A 601 -18.22 -28.58 25.82
C ARG A 601 -18.04 -28.81 24.33
N THR A 602 -18.99 -29.51 23.72
CA THR A 602 -19.12 -29.68 22.27
C THR A 602 -20.51 -29.21 21.85
N VAL A 603 -20.59 -28.36 20.83
CA VAL A 603 -21.85 -27.99 20.18
C VAL A 603 -21.84 -28.46 18.73
N THR A 604 -22.97 -28.99 18.27
CA THR A 604 -23.19 -29.33 16.85
C THR A 604 -24.40 -28.55 16.35
N LEU A 605 -24.24 -27.87 15.21
CA LEU A 605 -25.27 -27.05 14.57
C LEU A 605 -25.36 -27.36 13.07
N THR A 606 -26.51 -27.03 12.48
CA THR A 606 -26.78 -27.19 11.05
C THR A 606 -27.26 -25.86 10.47
N ARG A 607 -26.68 -25.43 9.34
CA ARG A 607 -27.07 -24.21 8.62
C ARG A 607 -26.87 -24.37 7.11
N PRO A 608 -27.46 -23.51 6.26
CA PRO A 608 -27.11 -23.48 4.84
C PRO A 608 -25.61 -23.21 4.62
N VAL A 609 -25.07 -23.77 3.53
CA VAL A 609 -23.71 -23.51 3.03
C VAL A 609 -23.56 -22.03 2.65
N ALA A 610 -24.56 -21.48 1.94
CA ALA A 610 -24.67 -20.05 1.66
C ALA A 610 -24.90 -19.25 2.96
N GLY A 611 -24.24 -18.10 3.08
CA GLY A 611 -24.51 -17.12 4.15
C GLY A 611 -25.90 -16.51 4.03
N ALA A 612 -26.55 -16.21 5.16
CA ALA A 612 -27.86 -15.57 5.20
C ALA A 612 -27.84 -14.07 4.80
N THR A 613 -26.68 -13.41 5.00
CA THR A 613 -26.37 -12.05 4.53
C THR A 613 -24.89 -12.01 4.10
N SER A 614 -24.43 -10.87 3.56
CA SER A 614 -23.01 -10.60 3.29
C SER A 614 -22.09 -10.75 4.52
N ASP A 615 -22.62 -10.55 5.72
CA ASP A 615 -21.87 -10.68 6.98
C ASP A 615 -21.75 -12.12 7.47
N HIS A 616 -22.51 -13.04 6.89
CA HIS A 616 -22.41 -14.48 7.17
C HIS A 616 -21.43 -15.12 6.19
N TYR A 617 -20.43 -15.84 6.70
CA TYR A 617 -19.52 -16.59 5.84
C TYR A 617 -20.30 -17.55 4.95
N THR A 618 -19.96 -17.59 3.65
CA THR A 618 -20.43 -18.61 2.72
C THR A 618 -19.35 -19.67 2.61
N ILE A 619 -19.71 -20.92 2.91
CA ILE A 619 -18.77 -22.03 2.95
C ILE A 619 -18.41 -22.44 1.51
N PRO A 620 -17.13 -22.65 1.17
CA PRO A 620 -16.71 -23.03 -0.18
C PRO A 620 -17.29 -24.39 -0.60
N THR A 621 -17.89 -24.45 -1.79
CA THR A 621 -18.45 -25.69 -2.36
C THR A 621 -17.42 -26.53 -3.13
N THR A 622 -16.14 -26.16 -3.04
CA THR A 622 -14.98 -26.80 -3.66
C THR A 622 -13.94 -27.17 -2.60
N PRO A 623 -13.13 -28.22 -2.80
CA PRO A 623 -11.98 -28.51 -1.94
C PRO A 623 -11.03 -27.32 -1.83
N GLY A 624 -10.36 -27.20 -0.70
CA GLY A 624 -9.43 -26.10 -0.46
C GLY A 624 -9.22 -25.81 1.02
N GLU A 625 -8.31 -24.88 1.31
CA GLU A 625 -7.98 -24.47 2.66
C GLU A 625 -8.78 -23.22 3.07
N ILE A 626 -9.41 -23.25 4.24
CA ILE A 626 -10.02 -22.09 4.88
C ILE A 626 -9.08 -21.62 5.99
N GLY A 627 -8.66 -20.36 5.97
CA GLY A 627 -7.92 -19.74 7.08
C GLY A 627 -8.81 -19.57 8.30
N MET A 628 -8.33 -19.94 9.49
CA MET A 628 -9.12 -19.96 10.72
C MET A 628 -8.40 -19.22 11.85
N ILE A 629 -9.16 -18.48 12.66
CA ILE A 629 -8.70 -18.05 14.00
C ILE A 629 -9.62 -18.61 15.08
N ALA A 630 -9.06 -18.92 16.24
CA ALA A 630 -9.82 -19.37 17.41
C ALA A 630 -9.38 -18.68 18.69
N ALA A 631 -10.30 -18.58 19.64
CA ALA A 631 -10.06 -17.95 20.94
C ALA A 631 -10.87 -18.62 22.06
N VAL A 632 -10.34 -18.51 23.28
CA VAL A 632 -10.98 -18.96 24.53
C VAL A 632 -10.88 -17.88 25.60
N GLY A 633 -11.92 -17.77 26.42
CA GLY A 633 -11.99 -16.87 27.56
C GLY A 633 -11.32 -17.41 28.83
N ASP A 634 -11.33 -16.57 29.86
CA ASP A 634 -11.21 -16.94 31.27
C ASP A 634 -12.56 -17.02 31.99
N THR A 635 -13.62 -16.56 31.32
CA THR A 635 -14.94 -16.24 31.86
C THR A 635 -16.05 -16.92 31.05
N PRO A 636 -17.23 -17.20 31.63
CA PRO A 636 -18.33 -17.86 30.91
C PRO A 636 -18.94 -17.02 29.79
N GLN A 637 -19.05 -15.71 29.96
CA GLN A 637 -19.63 -14.80 28.95
C GLN A 637 -18.55 -14.26 28.00
N LEU A 638 -18.91 -14.00 26.74
CA LEU A 638 -18.00 -13.40 25.76
C LEU A 638 -17.40 -12.09 26.29
N ALA A 639 -16.08 -12.10 26.46
CA ALA A 639 -15.26 -11.02 26.98
C ALA A 639 -13.94 -10.96 26.19
N TYR A 640 -12.91 -10.29 26.73
CA TYR A 640 -11.57 -10.38 26.15
C TYR A 640 -11.05 -11.84 26.21
N HIS A 641 -10.29 -12.27 25.21
CA HIS A 641 -9.77 -13.63 25.14
C HIS A 641 -8.57 -13.83 26.09
N LYS A 642 -8.57 -14.93 26.85
CA LYS A 642 -7.42 -15.37 27.65
C LYS A 642 -6.32 -15.95 26.75
N SER A 643 -6.71 -16.66 25.70
CA SER A 643 -5.78 -17.28 24.76
C SER A 643 -6.41 -17.31 23.37
N ARG A 644 -5.58 -17.18 22.34
CA ARG A 644 -5.97 -17.13 20.93
C ARG A 644 -4.94 -17.84 20.07
N THR A 645 -5.33 -18.24 18.87
CA THR A 645 -4.47 -18.94 17.93
C THR A 645 -5.00 -18.80 16.49
N GLY A 646 -4.10 -18.92 15.52
CA GLY A 646 -4.44 -19.08 14.11
C GLY A 646 -4.27 -20.53 13.67
N GLY A 647 -4.84 -20.87 12.52
CA GLY A 647 -4.72 -22.19 11.91
C GLY A 647 -5.47 -22.23 10.60
N SER A 648 -5.84 -23.43 10.17
CA SER A 648 -6.66 -23.63 8.98
C SER A 648 -7.50 -24.90 9.06
N LEU A 649 -8.47 -24.97 8.15
CA LEU A 649 -9.40 -26.07 7.98
C LEU A 649 -9.40 -26.46 6.50
N THR A 650 -8.82 -27.62 6.18
CA THR A 650 -8.79 -28.12 4.81
C THR A 650 -10.04 -28.92 4.51
N LEU A 651 -10.84 -28.46 3.54
CA LEU A 651 -11.97 -29.20 3.01
C LEU A 651 -11.50 -30.21 1.96
N ILE A 652 -11.73 -31.49 2.22
CA ILE A 652 -11.43 -32.63 1.36
C ILE A 652 -12.73 -33.37 0.98
N PRO A 653 -12.84 -33.97 -0.21
CA PRO A 653 -13.98 -34.81 -0.57
C PRO A 653 -14.04 -36.11 0.22
N SER A 654 -15.16 -36.38 0.89
CA SER A 654 -15.37 -37.59 1.70
C SER A 654 -16.07 -38.74 0.97
N THR A 655 -16.68 -38.48 -0.20
CA THR A 655 -17.40 -39.50 -0.99
C THR A 655 -16.81 -39.81 -2.37
N THR A 656 -15.95 -38.95 -2.92
CA THR A 656 -15.47 -39.05 -4.31
C THR A 656 -13.94 -39.03 -4.42
N PRO A 657 -13.31 -39.91 -5.23
CA PRO A 657 -11.87 -39.83 -5.52
C PRO A 657 -11.49 -38.49 -6.15
N SER A 658 -10.33 -37.96 -5.81
CA SER A 658 -9.87 -36.62 -6.24
C SER A 658 -8.40 -36.64 -6.63
N CYS A 659 -7.99 -35.85 -7.62
CA CYS A 659 -6.58 -35.69 -7.90
C CYS A 659 -5.92 -34.81 -6.84
N VAL A 660 -4.67 -35.08 -6.51
CA VAL A 660 -3.81 -34.18 -5.73
C VAL A 660 -2.66 -33.75 -6.64
N CYS A 661 -2.59 -32.45 -6.90
CA CYS A 661 -1.60 -31.85 -7.80
C CYS A 661 -0.33 -31.43 -7.04
N GLN A 662 0.77 -31.22 -7.78
CA GLN A 662 2.02 -30.71 -7.24
C GLN A 662 1.77 -29.45 -6.39
N PRO A 663 2.30 -29.37 -5.17
CA PRO A 663 1.97 -28.28 -4.27
C PRO A 663 2.59 -26.96 -4.70
N SER A 664 1.81 -25.88 -4.59
CA SER A 664 2.35 -24.53 -4.64
C SER A 664 2.90 -24.14 -3.28
N SER A 665 3.96 -23.33 -3.25
CA SER A 665 4.52 -22.82 -2.00
C SER A 665 4.41 -21.30 -1.96
N LYS A 666 3.86 -20.78 -0.86
CA LYS A 666 3.76 -19.35 -0.55
C LYS A 666 4.71 -18.99 0.57
N THR A 667 5.40 -17.87 0.42
CA THR A 667 6.31 -17.29 1.42
C THR A 667 5.57 -16.32 2.34
N TYR A 668 5.92 -16.27 3.62
CA TYR A 668 5.30 -15.37 4.60
C TYR A 668 6.32 -14.79 5.57
N LEU A 669 6.16 -13.49 5.85
CA LEU A 669 6.82 -12.82 6.97
C LEU A 669 5.85 -12.73 8.15
N THR A 670 6.33 -12.96 9.37
CA THR A 670 5.53 -12.83 10.59
C THR A 670 6.26 -11.96 11.62
N TYR A 671 5.65 -10.84 12.00
CA TYR A 671 6.16 -9.99 13.08
C TYR A 671 5.69 -10.50 14.44
N MET A 672 6.64 -10.78 15.34
CA MET A 672 6.43 -11.12 16.75
C MET A 672 5.34 -12.20 17.01
N ASP A 673 5.19 -13.15 16.10
CA ASP A 673 4.15 -14.20 16.09
C ASP A 673 2.69 -13.69 16.22
N VAL A 674 2.44 -12.42 15.84
CA VAL A 674 1.11 -11.77 15.92
C VAL A 674 0.59 -11.21 14.59
N SER A 675 1.46 -10.90 13.62
CA SER A 675 1.04 -10.35 12.32
C SER A 675 1.78 -11.06 11.19
N THR A 676 1.10 -12.00 10.53
CA THR A 676 1.60 -12.75 9.37
C THR A 676 1.08 -12.14 8.07
N GLN A 677 1.95 -11.92 7.09
CA GLN A 677 1.60 -11.44 5.76
C GLN A 677 2.26 -12.30 4.68
N GLU A 678 1.56 -12.50 3.55
CA GLU A 678 2.14 -13.18 2.39
C GLU A 678 3.23 -12.29 1.77
N TYR A 679 4.44 -12.83 1.66
CA TYR A 679 5.56 -12.18 1.00
C TYR A 679 5.49 -12.46 -0.50
N ARG A 680 5.36 -11.41 -1.32
CA ARG A 680 5.25 -11.53 -2.78
C ARG A 680 5.73 -10.25 -3.48
N VAL A 681 7.01 -10.20 -3.82
CA VAL A 681 7.61 -9.09 -4.57
C VAL A 681 7.60 -9.39 -6.08
N GLY A 682 7.11 -8.44 -6.88
CA GLY A 682 6.81 -8.61 -8.31
C GLY A 682 7.97 -8.31 -9.25
N CYS A 683 9.18 -8.81 -9.00
CA CYS A 683 10.38 -8.47 -9.77
C CYS A 683 10.25 -8.70 -11.29
N LEU A 684 10.32 -7.61 -12.06
CA LEU A 684 10.28 -7.62 -13.52
C LEU A 684 11.69 -7.48 -14.14
N ASP A 685 11.72 -7.75 -15.44
CA ASP A 685 12.91 -7.72 -16.30
C ASP A 685 12.66 -6.79 -17.51
N GLU A 686 13.69 -6.59 -18.32
CA GLU A 686 13.69 -5.73 -19.50
C GLU A 686 12.51 -6.09 -20.43
N PRO A 687 11.72 -5.11 -20.92
CA PRO A 687 12.01 -3.68 -20.94
C PRO A 687 11.57 -2.88 -19.70
N ARG A 688 10.83 -3.47 -18.75
CA ARG A 688 10.08 -2.66 -17.77
C ARG A 688 10.89 -2.29 -16.52
N SER A 689 11.92 -3.07 -16.18
CA SER A 689 12.95 -2.82 -15.15
C SER A 689 14.12 -3.78 -15.41
N ASP A 690 15.37 -3.47 -15.08
CA ASP A 690 16.48 -4.44 -15.21
C ASP A 690 16.82 -5.23 -13.93
N MET A 691 16.05 -5.04 -12.85
CA MET A 691 16.38 -5.56 -11.50
C MET A 691 16.25 -7.07 -11.30
N LEU A 692 15.51 -7.81 -12.15
CA LEU A 692 15.47 -9.29 -12.04
C LEU A 692 16.84 -9.93 -12.33
N ARG A 693 17.69 -9.29 -13.13
CA ARG A 693 18.99 -9.83 -13.59
C ARG A 693 20.21 -8.95 -13.31
N ARG A 694 20.02 -7.66 -13.00
CA ARG A 694 21.07 -6.68 -12.63
C ARG A 694 20.77 -6.02 -11.28
N GLY A 695 20.23 -6.79 -10.34
CA GLY A 695 19.47 -6.28 -9.20
C GLY A 695 20.24 -5.61 -8.06
N ASP A 696 21.43 -5.09 -8.35
CA ASP A 696 22.24 -4.24 -7.48
C ASP A 696 22.55 -2.87 -8.12
N GLY A 697 22.18 -2.69 -9.39
CA GLY A 697 22.49 -1.56 -10.24
C GLY A 697 23.94 -1.41 -10.69
N THR A 698 24.87 -2.32 -10.33
CA THR A 698 26.26 -2.26 -10.86
C THR A 698 26.41 -2.95 -12.21
N GLY A 699 25.32 -3.46 -12.79
CA GLY A 699 25.35 -4.31 -13.98
C GLY A 699 25.98 -5.70 -13.76
N ARG A 700 26.24 -6.12 -12.50
CA ARG A 700 26.60 -7.52 -12.20
C ARG A 700 25.39 -8.41 -12.53
N SER A 701 25.64 -9.66 -12.93
CA SER A 701 24.57 -10.64 -13.15
C SER A 701 24.06 -11.24 -11.83
N VAL A 702 23.56 -10.38 -10.93
CA VAL A 702 22.95 -10.74 -9.64
C VAL A 702 21.45 -10.47 -9.66
N ARG A 703 20.68 -11.27 -8.91
CA ARG A 703 19.25 -10.99 -8.69
C ARG A 703 19.11 -9.93 -7.60
N ASN A 704 18.09 -9.08 -7.69
CA ASN A 704 17.73 -8.19 -6.60
C ASN A 704 17.37 -9.04 -5.38
N ALA A 705 18.04 -8.78 -4.25
CA ALA A 705 17.89 -9.54 -3.03
C ALA A 705 16.45 -9.45 -2.48
N ALA A 706 15.77 -8.34 -2.72
CA ALA A 706 14.35 -8.16 -2.38
C ALA A 706 13.38 -8.99 -3.26
N CYS A 707 13.83 -9.72 -4.28
CA CYS A 707 12.93 -10.62 -5.02
C CYS A 707 12.56 -11.91 -4.25
N ASP A 708 13.27 -12.26 -3.17
CA ASP A 708 13.09 -13.53 -2.46
C ASP A 708 12.99 -13.33 -0.94
N MET A 709 12.03 -13.99 -0.31
CA MET A 709 11.78 -13.91 1.13
C MET A 709 13.01 -14.31 1.98
N GLN A 710 13.91 -15.15 1.47
CA GLN A 710 15.14 -15.52 2.18
C GLN A 710 16.21 -14.42 2.11
N THR A 711 16.18 -13.56 1.09
CA THR A 711 17.20 -12.51 0.86
C THR A 711 16.66 -11.08 0.95
N TYR A 712 15.43 -10.85 1.37
CA TYR A 712 14.91 -9.50 1.67
C TYR A 712 15.49 -8.96 2.98
N HIS A 713 16.17 -7.81 2.97
CA HIS A 713 16.79 -7.24 4.18
C HIS A 713 16.06 -6.02 4.78
N GLY A 714 15.30 -5.27 3.99
CA GLY A 714 14.57 -4.10 4.49
C GLY A 714 13.67 -3.49 3.44
N GLY A 715 12.76 -2.65 3.91
CA GLY A 715 11.68 -2.06 3.13
C GLY A 715 10.29 -2.23 3.76
N LEU A 716 9.26 -1.88 3.01
CA LEU A 716 7.86 -1.76 3.43
C LEU A 716 7.28 -3.01 4.09
N HIS A 717 7.67 -4.21 3.65
CA HIS A 717 7.24 -5.45 4.28
C HIS A 717 7.75 -5.60 5.73
N CYS A 718 8.81 -4.91 6.12
CA CYS A 718 9.34 -4.90 7.49
C CYS A 718 8.95 -3.65 8.30
N CYS A 719 8.08 -2.79 7.76
CA CYS A 719 7.86 -1.42 8.24
C CYS A 719 6.37 -1.09 8.46
N GLN A 720 5.60 -2.04 8.99
CA GLN A 720 4.14 -1.90 9.19
C GLN A 720 3.81 -1.10 10.47
N HIS A 721 2.57 -0.63 10.59
CA HIS A 721 2.13 0.16 11.75
C HIS A 721 2.40 -0.53 13.11
N HIS A 722 2.91 0.25 14.06
CA HIS A 722 3.37 -0.16 15.39
C HIS A 722 4.56 -1.14 15.39
N PHE A 723 5.14 -1.52 14.24
CA PHE A 723 6.38 -2.29 14.24
C PHE A 723 7.51 -1.45 14.83
N LEU A 724 8.42 -2.15 15.52
CA LEU A 724 9.67 -1.62 16.06
C LEU A 724 10.81 -2.13 15.20
N LEU A 725 11.61 -1.21 14.65
CA LEU A 725 12.72 -1.51 13.72
C LEU A 725 14.03 -1.93 14.41
N THR A 726 14.01 -2.00 15.74
CA THR A 726 15.09 -2.53 16.60
C THR A 726 14.90 -4.03 16.87
N ASP A 727 15.95 -4.71 17.35
CA ASP A 727 15.87 -6.14 17.69
C ASP A 727 15.01 -6.40 18.95
N MET A 728 14.58 -7.64 19.12
CA MET A 728 13.68 -8.11 20.18
C MET A 728 14.26 -7.90 21.58
N ASP A 729 15.51 -8.30 21.81
CA ASP A 729 16.21 -8.14 23.09
C ASP A 729 16.53 -6.68 23.42
N GLN A 730 16.69 -5.82 22.41
CA GLN A 730 16.83 -4.37 22.56
C GLN A 730 15.55 -3.67 23.05
N GLY A 731 14.42 -4.38 23.18
CA GLY A 731 13.14 -3.80 23.63
C GLY A 731 13.18 -3.12 25.01
N HIS A 732 14.18 -3.43 25.85
CA HIS A 732 14.40 -2.78 27.14
C HIS A 732 15.14 -1.43 27.06
N LEU A 733 15.72 -1.09 25.90
CA LEU A 733 16.42 0.17 25.64
C LEU A 733 15.48 1.27 25.13
N ILE A 734 14.31 0.90 24.59
CA ILE A 734 13.32 1.83 24.05
C ILE A 734 12.81 2.73 25.20
N PRO A 735 13.02 4.06 25.16
CA PRO A 735 12.54 4.93 26.22
C PRO A 735 11.02 4.90 26.34
N ASN A 736 10.49 4.85 27.56
CA ASN A 736 9.04 4.97 27.78
C ASN A 736 8.54 6.43 27.72
N LYS A 737 9.07 7.21 26.77
CA LYS A 737 8.61 8.54 26.35
C LYS A 737 7.89 8.33 25.01
N THR A 738 6.72 8.92 24.87
CA THR A 738 5.99 8.98 23.59
C THR A 738 6.02 10.43 23.16
N ASP A 739 6.40 10.69 21.93
CA ASP A 739 6.43 12.04 21.38
C ASP A 739 5.09 12.34 20.68
N THR A 740 4.79 13.60 20.44
CA THR A 740 3.57 14.03 19.73
C THR A 740 3.91 15.24 18.87
N TYR A 741 3.63 15.10 17.57
CA TYR A 741 3.88 16.08 16.54
C TYR A 741 2.81 15.95 15.46
N PHE A 742 2.81 16.89 14.52
CA PHE A 742 1.80 17.00 13.49
C PHE A 742 2.46 17.04 12.13
N LEU A 743 1.98 16.22 11.19
CA LEU A 743 2.23 16.44 9.78
C LEU A 743 1.36 17.61 9.32
N LYS A 744 1.98 18.77 9.16
CA LYS A 744 1.35 20.03 8.79
C LYS A 744 1.39 20.18 7.27
N TRP A 745 0.25 20.54 6.68
CA TRP A 745 0.13 20.93 5.27
C TRP A 745 -0.43 22.34 5.18
N ARG A 746 0.10 23.13 4.24
CA ARG A 746 -0.48 24.40 3.81
C ARG A 746 -0.88 24.31 2.35
N TYR A 747 -2.15 24.51 2.07
CA TYR A 747 -2.68 24.51 0.72
C TYR A 747 -2.90 25.94 0.24
N TYR A 748 -2.27 26.30 -0.87
CA TYR A 748 -2.43 27.59 -1.55
C TYR A 748 -3.52 27.47 -2.61
N PHE A 749 -4.44 28.43 -2.66
CA PHE A 749 -5.63 28.34 -3.48
C PHE A 749 -6.15 29.68 -4.03
N GLN A 750 -6.96 29.57 -5.09
CA GLN A 750 -7.81 30.64 -5.61
C GLN A 750 -9.27 30.15 -5.75
N GLU A 751 -10.21 31.08 -5.94
CA GLU A 751 -11.58 30.73 -6.34
C GLU A 751 -11.63 30.47 -7.86
N TYR A 752 -12.13 29.30 -8.27
CA TYR A 752 -12.21 28.95 -9.68
C TYR A 752 -13.28 29.77 -10.40
N VAL A 753 -12.88 30.49 -11.46
CA VAL A 753 -13.78 31.24 -12.33
C VAL A 753 -14.01 30.42 -13.59
N PRO A 754 -15.24 29.97 -13.89
CA PRO A 754 -15.53 29.23 -15.11
C PRO A 754 -15.39 30.12 -16.36
N ARG A 755 -15.09 29.48 -17.49
CA ARG A 755 -15.06 30.11 -18.82
C ARG A 755 -16.37 30.86 -19.10
N ASN A 756 -16.25 32.08 -19.62
CA ASN A 756 -17.38 32.90 -20.01
C ASN A 756 -17.52 32.93 -21.55
N ASP A 757 -18.42 32.10 -22.08
CA ASP A 757 -18.65 32.00 -23.52
C ASP A 757 -19.30 33.24 -24.17
N VAL A 758 -19.78 34.21 -23.40
CA VAL A 758 -20.29 35.49 -23.93
C VAL A 758 -19.12 36.46 -24.15
N THR A 759 -18.25 36.63 -23.15
CA THR A 759 -17.10 37.55 -23.24
C THR A 759 -15.84 36.93 -23.86
N LYS A 760 -15.85 35.62 -24.10
CA LYS A 760 -14.70 34.80 -24.56
C LYS A 760 -13.50 34.81 -23.62
N VAL A 761 -13.71 35.17 -22.35
CA VAL A 761 -12.72 34.99 -21.28
C VAL A 761 -12.63 33.48 -20.96
N PRO A 762 -11.43 32.86 -20.96
CA PRO A 762 -11.24 31.46 -20.61
C PRO A 762 -11.59 31.20 -19.13
N ALA A 763 -11.54 29.94 -18.70
CA ALA A 763 -11.56 29.64 -17.26
C ALA A 763 -10.28 30.19 -16.60
N SER A 764 -10.31 30.49 -15.29
CA SER A 764 -9.10 30.97 -14.60
C SER A 764 -8.00 29.93 -14.52
N HIS A 765 -8.36 28.64 -14.52
CA HIS A 765 -7.44 27.51 -14.47
C HIS A 765 -7.88 26.36 -15.37
N GLN A 766 -6.92 25.60 -15.91
CA GLN A 766 -7.12 24.24 -16.41
C GLN A 766 -6.85 23.22 -15.29
N HIS A 767 -7.56 22.09 -15.29
CA HIS A 767 -7.38 21.05 -14.28
C HIS A 767 -6.10 20.25 -14.53
N LEU A 768 -5.30 20.06 -13.48
CA LEU A 768 -4.14 19.18 -13.47
C LEU A 768 -4.52 17.76 -13.02
N HIS A 769 -4.33 16.79 -13.92
CA HIS A 769 -4.47 15.36 -13.66
C HIS A 769 -3.16 14.78 -13.14
N HIS A 770 -3.24 13.77 -12.27
CA HIS A 770 -2.06 13.11 -11.70
C HIS A 770 -1.58 11.90 -12.55
N TRP A 771 -0.30 11.55 -12.45
CA TRP A 771 0.25 10.31 -12.99
C TRP A 771 1.41 9.80 -12.13
N VAL A 772 1.62 8.48 -12.06
CA VAL A 772 2.72 7.87 -11.29
C VAL A 772 3.16 6.50 -11.81
N PHE A 773 4.48 6.29 -11.93
CA PHE A 773 5.05 4.95 -12.17
C PHE A 773 6.40 4.76 -11.47
N LEU A 774 6.67 3.54 -11.01
CA LEU A 774 7.97 3.15 -10.46
C LEU A 774 8.90 2.57 -11.52
N ILE A 775 10.20 2.81 -11.46
CA ILE A 775 11.20 2.24 -12.39
C ILE A 775 11.33 0.72 -12.19
N ASP A 776 11.20 0.24 -10.95
CA ASP A 776 11.14 -1.19 -10.59
C ASP A 776 9.74 -1.84 -10.76
N ALA A 777 8.78 -1.05 -11.26
CA ALA A 777 7.40 -1.40 -11.62
C ALA A 777 6.42 -1.67 -10.49
N ASN A 778 6.54 -2.82 -9.81
CA ASN A 778 5.64 -3.28 -8.73
C ASN A 778 6.46 -3.87 -7.56
N VAL A 779 7.73 -3.50 -7.46
CA VAL A 779 8.66 -4.06 -6.48
C VAL A 779 8.64 -3.21 -5.21
N ASN A 780 8.67 -1.88 -5.35
CA ASN A 780 8.52 -0.84 -4.31
C ASN A 780 9.59 -0.89 -3.20
N ASP A 781 10.39 -1.95 -3.16
CA ASP A 781 11.53 -2.21 -2.28
C ASP A 781 12.61 -2.93 -3.10
N TYR A 782 13.69 -2.25 -3.48
CA TYR A 782 14.88 -2.92 -4.02
C TYR A 782 16.12 -2.61 -3.17
N GLU A 783 17.21 -3.35 -3.40
CA GLU A 783 18.48 -3.15 -2.71
C GLU A 783 19.53 -2.57 -3.67
N GLU A 784 20.23 -1.52 -3.23
CA GLU A 784 21.35 -0.89 -3.94
C GLU A 784 22.64 -1.42 -3.31
N ASP A 785 23.33 -2.32 -4.03
CA ASP A 785 24.39 -3.19 -3.49
C ASP A 785 25.70 -3.12 -4.31
N ASN A 786 26.81 -3.60 -3.73
CA ASN A 786 28.13 -3.59 -4.35
C ASN A 786 29.00 -4.74 -3.81
N ALA A 787 29.88 -5.30 -4.65
CA ALA A 787 30.84 -6.33 -4.25
C ALA A 787 31.89 -5.83 -3.24
N HIS A 788 32.19 -4.53 -3.23
CA HIS A 788 33.41 -3.96 -2.63
C HIS A 788 33.10 -2.64 -1.88
N TYR A 789 32.32 -2.73 -0.80
CA TYR A 789 31.94 -1.57 0.03
C TYR A 789 33.12 -0.69 0.44
N GLY A 790 32.88 0.62 0.53
CA GLY A 790 33.91 1.64 0.76
C GLY A 790 34.68 2.04 -0.49
N SER A 791 34.53 1.34 -1.62
CA SER A 791 35.06 1.75 -2.93
C SER A 791 34.06 2.65 -3.66
N PRO A 792 34.46 3.83 -4.18
CA PRO A 792 33.59 4.69 -4.98
C PRO A 792 32.87 3.93 -6.08
N SER A 793 31.55 3.89 -6.02
CA SER A 793 30.68 3.17 -6.94
C SER A 793 29.40 3.95 -7.22
N ILE A 794 28.96 3.91 -8.47
CA ILE A 794 27.70 4.46 -8.93
C ILE A 794 26.95 3.36 -9.67
N GLY A 795 25.76 3.02 -9.18
CA GLY A 795 24.82 2.13 -9.83
C GLY A 795 23.72 2.89 -10.55
N ASN A 796 22.94 2.17 -11.36
CA ASN A 796 21.69 2.67 -11.92
C ASN A 796 20.62 1.59 -12.05
N ILE A 797 19.37 2.03 -12.21
CA ILE A 797 18.21 1.21 -12.56
C ILE A 797 17.50 1.88 -13.74
N THR A 798 17.09 1.09 -14.74
CA THR A 798 16.49 1.59 -15.99
C THR A 798 15.11 0.99 -16.23
N ALA A 799 14.19 1.81 -16.75
CA ALA A 799 12.90 1.35 -17.27
C ALA A 799 12.60 1.96 -18.65
N HIS A 800 11.97 1.16 -19.51
CA HIS A 800 11.40 1.58 -20.77
C HIS A 800 9.89 1.30 -20.79
N LEU A 801 9.11 2.32 -21.16
CA LEU A 801 7.64 2.30 -21.18
C LEU A 801 7.11 3.27 -22.24
N ARG A 802 5.82 3.20 -22.59
CA ARG A 802 5.16 4.26 -23.38
C ARG A 802 4.52 5.30 -22.47
N ALA A 803 4.23 6.49 -23.00
CA ALA A 803 3.52 7.52 -22.24
C ALA A 803 2.15 7.04 -21.70
N ARG A 804 1.43 6.18 -22.45
CA ARG A 804 0.20 5.52 -21.97
C ARG A 804 0.37 4.63 -20.74
N ASP A 805 1.59 4.19 -20.44
CA ASP A 805 1.91 3.24 -19.36
C ASP A 805 2.42 3.94 -18.08
N MET A 806 2.49 5.28 -18.06
CA MET A 806 3.01 6.10 -16.94
C MET A 806 2.10 6.12 -15.69
N GLY A 807 1.15 5.19 -15.56
CA GLY A 807 0.14 5.19 -14.49
C GLY A 807 -0.69 6.48 -14.47
N LEU A 808 -1.25 6.81 -15.64
CA LEU A 808 -2.09 7.99 -15.86
C LEU A 808 -3.42 7.88 -15.08
N GLU A 809 -3.84 8.94 -14.40
CA GLU A 809 -5.08 8.99 -13.61
C GLU A 809 -6.14 9.89 -14.27
N ASP A 810 -7.43 9.61 -13.99
CA ASP A 810 -8.58 10.32 -14.58
C ASP A 810 -8.55 10.42 -16.12
N ILE A 811 -8.20 9.30 -16.76
CA ILE A 811 -8.08 9.18 -18.22
C ILE A 811 -9.46 9.37 -18.90
N PRO A 812 -9.63 10.35 -19.81
CA PRO A 812 -10.88 10.52 -20.57
C PRO A 812 -11.06 9.44 -21.63
N GLU A 813 -12.31 9.25 -22.12
CA GLU A 813 -12.64 8.23 -23.13
C GLU A 813 -11.82 8.35 -24.42
N GLU A 814 -11.51 9.58 -24.84
CA GLU A 814 -10.62 9.87 -25.97
C GLU A 814 -9.58 10.95 -25.59
N PHE A 815 -8.30 10.69 -25.87
CA PHE A 815 -7.22 11.67 -25.84
C PHE A 815 -6.16 11.33 -26.90
N SER A 816 -5.49 12.35 -27.43
CA SER A 816 -4.42 12.19 -28.44
C SER A 816 -3.08 12.78 -28.01
N THR A 817 -3.07 13.64 -26.99
CA THR A 817 -1.84 14.15 -26.35
C THR A 817 -1.90 14.09 -24.83
N ILE A 818 -0.72 13.89 -24.24
CA ILE A 818 -0.42 14.09 -22.82
C ILE A 818 0.53 15.28 -22.74
N THR A 819 0.24 16.25 -21.88
CA THR A 819 1.04 17.47 -21.72
C THR A 819 1.49 17.59 -20.27
N PRO A 820 2.73 17.22 -19.91
CA PRO A 820 3.24 17.39 -18.55
C PRO A 820 3.44 18.87 -18.20
N LEU A 821 3.01 19.28 -17.01
CA LEU A 821 3.21 20.63 -16.45
C LEU A 821 4.14 20.59 -15.22
N VAL A 822 4.08 19.51 -14.43
CA VAL A 822 5.01 19.21 -13.34
C VAL A 822 5.50 17.77 -13.49
N ILE A 823 6.80 17.57 -13.41
CA ILE A 823 7.45 16.25 -13.41
C ILE A 823 8.42 16.21 -12.24
N THR A 824 8.29 15.23 -11.34
CA THR A 824 9.20 15.05 -10.20
C THR A 824 9.51 13.57 -9.96
N PRO A 825 10.78 13.19 -9.74
CA PRO A 825 11.14 11.85 -9.29
C PRO A 825 11.04 11.74 -7.77
N HIS A 826 11.13 10.53 -7.26
CA HIS A 826 11.15 10.20 -5.84
C HIS A 826 12.46 9.51 -5.49
N PHE A 827 13.18 10.06 -4.51
CA PHE A 827 14.49 9.57 -4.10
C PHE A 827 14.51 9.21 -2.62
N HIS A 828 15.16 8.12 -2.27
CA HIS A 828 15.64 7.91 -0.91
C HIS A 828 17.05 8.53 -0.75
N ALA A 829 17.26 9.13 0.41
CA ALA A 829 18.55 9.68 0.84
C ALA A 829 19.34 8.60 1.62
N PRO A 830 20.69 8.66 1.65
CA PRO A 830 21.59 9.72 1.16
C PRO A 830 22.30 9.34 -0.16
N ASN A 831 21.84 8.26 -0.78
CA ASN A 831 22.47 7.54 -1.87
C ASN A 831 22.04 8.06 -3.25
N SER A 832 20.88 8.70 -3.39
CA SER A 832 20.46 9.24 -4.69
C SER A 832 21.42 10.32 -5.20
N ILE A 833 21.77 10.22 -6.49
CA ILE A 833 22.56 11.22 -7.21
C ILE A 833 21.64 12.03 -8.14
N ARG A 834 20.90 11.36 -9.03
CA ARG A 834 19.94 12.00 -9.95
C ARG A 834 18.99 11.02 -10.62
N GLU A 835 17.88 11.54 -11.15
CA GLU A 835 16.99 10.83 -12.07
C GLU A 835 16.78 11.60 -13.38
N GLU A 836 16.75 10.84 -14.47
CA GLU A 836 16.58 11.36 -15.84
C GLU A 836 15.38 10.70 -16.52
N LEU A 837 14.47 11.51 -17.09
CA LEU A 837 13.36 11.07 -17.92
C LEU A 837 13.58 11.54 -19.36
N TRP A 838 13.62 10.61 -20.30
CA TRP A 838 13.97 10.86 -21.71
C TRP A 838 12.83 10.49 -22.65
N ASN A 839 12.63 11.29 -23.69
CA ASN A 839 11.86 10.92 -24.88
C ASN A 839 12.77 10.09 -25.80
N ARG A 840 12.55 8.78 -25.85
CA ARG A 840 13.39 7.82 -26.57
C ARG A 840 13.27 7.93 -28.09
N ASP A 841 12.15 8.45 -28.59
CA ASP A 841 11.90 8.60 -30.03
C ASP A 841 12.65 9.80 -30.65
N THR A 842 12.98 10.80 -29.81
CA THR A 842 13.66 12.04 -30.23
C THR A 842 15.09 12.17 -29.71
N GLY A 843 15.41 11.50 -28.59
CA GLY A 843 16.66 11.71 -27.85
C GLY A 843 16.67 12.99 -26.99
N GLU A 844 15.52 13.65 -26.81
CA GLU A 844 15.39 14.84 -25.95
C GLU A 844 15.17 14.42 -24.49
N ILE A 845 15.95 15.00 -23.56
CA ILE A 845 15.73 14.83 -22.12
C ILE A 845 14.55 15.71 -21.69
N LEU A 846 13.53 15.10 -21.09
CA LEU A 846 12.30 15.77 -20.66
C LEU A 846 12.47 16.37 -19.27
N CYS A 847 13.10 15.63 -18.35
CA CYS A 847 13.43 16.12 -17.02
C CYS A 847 14.74 15.50 -16.53
N ASN A 848 15.52 16.28 -15.79
CA ASN A 848 16.75 15.85 -15.12
C ASN A 848 16.75 16.47 -13.73
N VAL A 849 16.79 15.65 -12.68
CA VAL A 849 16.80 16.12 -11.30
C VAL A 849 17.99 15.55 -10.58
N THR A 850 18.99 16.40 -10.32
CA THR A 850 20.08 16.12 -9.38
C THR A 850 19.58 16.33 -7.95
N ALA A 851 19.83 15.35 -7.09
CA ALA A 851 19.57 15.42 -5.67
C ALA A 851 20.37 16.56 -5.02
N GLU A 852 19.70 17.44 -4.26
CA GLU A 852 20.37 18.45 -3.44
C GLU A 852 20.30 18.09 -1.95
N TYR A 853 21.30 18.49 -1.20
CA TYR A 853 21.50 18.13 0.20
C TYR A 853 21.84 19.39 1.01
N GLY A 854 21.88 19.31 2.34
CA GLY A 854 22.19 20.46 3.19
C GLY A 854 23.52 21.11 2.81
N ASP A 855 23.51 22.43 2.62
CA ASP A 855 24.67 23.23 2.15
C ASP A 855 25.00 24.31 3.21
N PRO A 856 26.26 24.36 3.71
CA PRO A 856 26.67 25.33 4.72
C PRO A 856 26.56 26.80 4.28
N ALA A 857 26.36 27.08 2.99
CA ALA A 857 26.07 28.43 2.49
C ALA A 857 24.74 28.99 3.03
N TYR A 858 23.77 28.14 3.37
CA TYR A 858 22.44 28.54 3.85
C TYR A 858 22.27 28.41 5.37
N GLY A 859 23.28 27.93 6.11
CA GLY A 859 23.26 27.87 7.57
C GLY A 859 24.00 26.68 8.15
N ALA A 860 23.71 26.35 9.41
CA ALA A 860 24.25 25.15 10.03
C ALA A 860 23.61 23.88 9.42
N LEU A 861 24.42 22.86 9.14
CA LEU A 861 23.94 21.57 8.60
C LEU A 861 23.14 20.71 9.61
N SER A 862 22.93 21.24 10.82
CA SER A 862 22.03 20.73 11.85
C SER A 862 20.69 21.48 11.91
N ALA A 863 20.56 22.61 11.21
CA ALA A 863 19.34 23.41 11.20
C ALA A 863 18.24 22.73 10.38
N VAL A 864 16.99 22.98 10.77
CA VAL A 864 15.80 22.48 10.06
C VAL A 864 15.82 22.96 8.60
N PHE A 865 15.33 22.12 7.70
CA PHE A 865 15.37 22.27 6.23
C PHE A 865 16.78 22.27 5.59
N ASN A 866 17.85 22.58 6.32
CA ASN A 866 19.24 22.51 5.84
C ASN A 866 20.00 21.27 6.38
N GLU A 867 19.30 20.22 6.80
CA GLU A 867 19.89 19.04 7.42
C GLU A 867 20.81 18.28 6.42
N ALA A 868 22.07 18.07 6.81
CA ALA A 868 23.19 17.63 5.96
C ALA A 868 22.87 16.57 4.90
N ASN A 869 22.15 15.51 5.30
CA ASN A 869 21.98 14.29 4.52
C ASN A 869 20.57 14.06 3.99
N TYR A 870 19.62 14.97 4.24
CA TYR A 870 18.25 14.83 3.75
C TYR A 870 18.06 15.57 2.44
N VAL A 871 17.65 14.82 1.42
CA VAL A 871 17.55 15.28 0.04
C VAL A 871 16.41 16.29 -0.14
N ALA A 872 16.62 17.25 -1.03
CA ALA A 872 15.61 18.12 -1.61
C ALA A 872 15.42 17.72 -3.09
N ILE A 873 14.17 17.56 -3.54
CA ILE A 873 13.86 17.24 -4.93
C ILE A 873 13.26 18.48 -5.59
N ARG A 874 13.90 18.91 -6.69
CA ARG A 874 13.40 20.01 -7.50
C ARG A 874 12.55 19.44 -8.63
N PRO A 875 11.26 19.83 -8.76
CA PRO A 875 10.49 19.44 -9.93
C PRO A 875 11.03 20.09 -11.19
N CYS A 876 10.82 19.46 -12.35
CA CYS A 876 10.78 20.17 -13.62
C CYS A 876 9.38 20.75 -13.81
N ILE A 877 9.29 22.08 -13.98
CA ILE A 877 8.01 22.79 -14.16
C ILE A 877 7.97 23.43 -15.55
N PHE A 878 6.85 23.29 -16.24
CA PHE A 878 6.65 23.76 -17.61
C PHE A 878 5.51 24.76 -17.67
N GLY A 879 5.64 25.81 -18.48
CA GLY A 879 4.63 26.86 -18.59
C GLY A 879 5.09 28.05 -19.43
N ASP A 880 4.24 29.07 -19.53
CA ASP A 880 4.52 30.25 -20.33
C ASP A 880 5.22 31.38 -19.57
N GLN A 881 5.32 31.27 -18.24
CA GLN A 881 5.89 32.30 -17.37
C GLN A 881 7.40 32.51 -17.56
N PRO A 882 7.93 33.71 -17.28
CA PRO A 882 9.38 33.94 -17.20
C PRO A 882 10.06 32.91 -16.29
N GLY A 883 11.21 32.39 -16.74
CA GLY A 883 11.97 31.35 -16.06
C GLY A 883 11.52 29.91 -16.37
N LEU A 884 10.33 29.68 -16.91
CA LEU A 884 9.85 28.32 -17.25
C LEU A 884 10.20 27.90 -18.68
N GLN A 885 10.49 26.61 -18.83
CA GLN A 885 10.50 25.93 -20.13
C GLN A 885 9.06 25.78 -20.65
N LYS A 886 8.85 25.91 -21.97
CA LYS A 886 7.51 25.74 -22.56
C LYS A 886 7.00 24.29 -22.37
N PRO A 887 5.68 24.09 -22.18
CA PRO A 887 5.09 22.76 -22.22
C PRO A 887 5.34 22.05 -23.55
N PHE A 888 5.36 20.71 -23.50
CA PHE A 888 5.53 19.84 -24.66
C PHE A 888 4.47 18.75 -24.65
N HIS A 889 4.20 18.16 -25.82
CA HIS A 889 3.18 17.12 -25.97
C HIS A 889 3.81 15.76 -26.25
N LEU A 890 3.43 14.76 -25.48
CA LEU A 890 3.70 13.34 -25.74
C LEU A 890 2.48 12.73 -26.42
N SER A 891 2.68 11.83 -27.39
CA SER A 891 1.62 10.95 -27.85
C SER A 891 1.47 9.76 -26.90
N PRO A 892 0.30 9.12 -26.79
CA PRO A 892 0.13 7.92 -25.95
C PRO A 892 1.13 6.80 -26.25
N ASP A 893 1.65 6.72 -27.49
CA ASP A 893 2.62 5.71 -27.92
C ASP A 893 4.07 6.20 -27.99
N THR A 894 4.36 7.42 -27.53
CA THR A 894 5.73 7.92 -27.41
C THR A 894 6.51 7.07 -26.41
N ASN A 895 7.67 6.57 -26.83
CA ASN A 895 8.53 5.72 -26.02
C ASN A 895 9.37 6.58 -25.06
N LEU A 896 9.44 6.16 -23.81
CA LEU A 896 10.15 6.84 -22.74
C LEU A 896 11.23 5.93 -22.15
N THR A 897 12.27 6.56 -21.61
CA THR A 897 13.29 5.90 -20.78
C THR A 897 13.41 6.68 -19.46
N ALA A 898 13.28 5.99 -18.33
CA ALA A 898 13.55 6.52 -17.01
C ALA A 898 14.81 5.85 -16.44
N ILE A 899 15.71 6.64 -15.83
CA ILE A 899 16.97 6.14 -15.25
C ILE A 899 17.23 6.83 -13.91
N LYS A 900 17.38 6.07 -12.82
CA LYS A 900 17.95 6.56 -11.54
C LYS A 900 19.42 6.22 -11.47
N PHE A 901 20.23 7.18 -11.02
CA PHE A 901 21.65 7.00 -10.69
C PHE A 901 21.84 7.19 -9.19
N PHE A 902 22.60 6.28 -8.57
CA PHE A 902 22.75 6.22 -7.11
C PHE A 902 24.15 5.76 -6.68
N ASN A 903 24.55 6.16 -5.48
CA ASN A 903 25.84 5.87 -4.88
C ASN A 903 25.77 4.60 -4.03
N ASN A 904 26.12 3.45 -4.64
CA ASN A 904 26.26 2.17 -3.96
C ASN A 904 27.71 1.90 -3.50
N THR A 905 28.45 2.95 -3.08
CA THR A 905 29.71 2.78 -2.32
C THR A 905 29.47 2.02 -1.01
N PHE A 906 28.28 2.16 -0.44
CA PHE A 906 27.77 1.34 0.66
C PHE A 906 26.42 0.76 0.25
N ARG A 907 25.96 -0.25 0.98
CA ARG A 907 24.68 -0.91 0.72
C ARG A 907 23.52 -0.11 1.29
N HIS A 908 22.50 0.09 0.47
CA HIS A 908 21.23 0.69 0.86
C HIS A 908 20.07 -0.25 0.54
N ILE A 909 19.06 -0.33 1.41
CA ILE A 909 17.92 -1.25 1.32
C ILE A 909 16.60 -0.46 1.37
N GLY A 910 15.45 -1.12 1.12
CA GLY A 910 14.15 -0.44 1.05
C GLY A 910 14.15 0.70 0.03
N GLN A 911 14.89 0.55 -1.07
CA GLN A 911 15.11 1.62 -2.04
C GLN A 911 13.97 1.69 -3.04
N MET A 912 13.59 2.91 -3.39
CA MET A 912 12.57 3.21 -4.40
C MET A 912 13.13 4.15 -5.47
N ALA A 913 12.51 4.09 -6.65
CA ALA A 913 12.76 4.95 -7.80
C ALA A 913 11.42 5.13 -8.51
N GLN A 914 10.80 6.31 -8.40
CA GLN A 914 9.45 6.56 -8.91
C GLN A 914 9.38 7.92 -9.57
N TRP A 915 8.70 8.01 -10.72
CA TRP A 915 8.30 9.27 -11.33
C TRP A 915 6.83 9.54 -11.07
N THR A 916 6.53 10.79 -10.75
CA THR A 916 5.18 11.26 -10.45
C THR A 916 5.01 12.69 -10.93
N GLY A 917 3.78 13.17 -11.09
CA GLY A 917 3.56 14.57 -11.44
C GLY A 917 2.18 14.89 -11.98
N LEU A 918 2.10 16.05 -12.62
CA LEU A 918 0.86 16.70 -13.02
C LEU A 918 0.86 17.08 -14.51
N MET A 919 -0.27 16.87 -15.17
CA MET A 919 -0.42 16.97 -16.62
C MET A 919 -1.83 17.43 -17.05
N VAL A 920 -1.98 17.75 -18.34
CA VAL A 920 -3.30 17.90 -18.98
C VAL A 920 -3.41 17.03 -20.23
N TYR A 921 -4.61 16.50 -20.48
CA TYR A 921 -4.96 15.76 -21.69
C TYR A 921 -5.37 16.71 -22.83
N GLY A 922 -5.12 16.31 -24.08
CA GLY A 922 -5.54 17.08 -25.25
C GLY A 922 -6.17 16.24 -26.37
N PRO A 923 -7.01 16.86 -27.21
CA PRO A 923 -7.43 18.26 -27.17
C PRO A 923 -8.65 18.49 -26.25
N ASP A 924 -8.50 19.34 -25.22
CA ASP A 924 -9.55 19.83 -24.30
C ASP A 924 -10.74 18.87 -24.08
N ALA A 925 -10.46 17.65 -23.64
CA ALA A 925 -11.49 16.65 -23.36
C ALA A 925 -12.37 17.13 -22.19
N PRO A 926 -13.70 17.29 -22.38
CA PRO A 926 -14.58 17.61 -21.27
C PRO A 926 -14.82 16.36 -20.40
N PHE A 927 -14.68 16.52 -19.08
CA PHE A 927 -15.38 15.71 -18.06
C PHE A 927 -16.91 15.79 -18.28
#